data_AF-A0A7C3GP73-F1
#
_entry.id   AF-A0A7C3GP73-F1
#
_cell.length_a   1.000
_cell.length_b   1.000
_cell.length_c   1.000
_cell.angle_alpha   90.00
_cell.angle_beta   90.00
_cell.angle_gamma   90.00
#
_symmetry.space_group_name_H-M   'P 1'
#
loop_
_entity.id
_entity.type
_entity.pdbx_description
1 polymer ?
#
loop_
_entity_poly.entity_id
_entity_poly.type
_entity_poly.pdbx_seq_one_letter_code
_entity_poly.pdbx_strand_id
1 'polypeptide(L)'
;GVLNLPTDYPRPLIQTYRGADHQTTLPNELITRLMALSQAHNATVFMTLLAAFNILLWRYSGQSDIVLGSPIAGRQQQETEALIGMLINTLVLRTQLDEAQSFVELLNQVRETTLDAYAYQHVPLAALLDKLAVKRDLSRSPLFQVLFILQNTPAAAPIILPDAQMQPYQYAGQTAQFDLTLNINQVAGKWLCNWNYNTDLFAADTIERMAAQFETLLGAIGRNPQQPLHQLPLLSSAETHQLLHDWNNTQHDYDLTLTLADRFEAQAAATPAQTAVTCMGESLTYAQLNARANTIAQRLQQLGAQPGQLIGLAANRSLEMLIGLLAILKSGAAYVPIDPDYPDERVQYMIDTAALSIIVTQTALQSRYNASLQFVLLDQLVTQASQNPQRTTRPTDCAYVIFTSGSTGKPKGVQISQQALVNFLLTMRERPGLSATDTLLAVTTISFDIAALELYTPLLVGGHVIITTDSETRDSYRLADMLSEHSVTVMQATPATWRMLLAIGWQGRPTLKILSGGEALPQDLAAQLYTRGAELWNMYGPTEATVWATIHQITDHDVSDSTQAVTIGKPIANTRCYILDKHFEPTPIGVIGNLYIGGVQVAQGYLGQPDLTAERFITLPISPDALYKTGDLARYHADGTIEFLGREDFQVKIRGFRIELGEIEAQLVIHAAVREAVVTAQLGLSGESELIAYIIAQEDDLDTQTLRQFLGNSLPRYMIPTRYVMLDHFPLTPNGKIDRLALPNPEEQSSPTAEFVAPSNATEQLIADIWQRILRIDRVSIHANFFEIGGESILGIQVIGQLRKAGFQATPEQLFQFQTIATLAAALSPLHVETEFPLTIQQRAIAVDAYHCLTLSSETTIQPAQMYEALKRVTALHSGLRLTSAEKDPLTRQTIITNPTVCVCGTETTCQHPTALVHVHQSSAQQFDLLVAARWVDAASLPILIKDMWAAYSGFPLIEPTAQFTEWLHRLQKTETISLPKQLPSMTTSSHNGQYSHAEYSFSAETTTRLQQLPDIYDIEPATLLAAAIDQVIPTPLWISDYQRHLN
;
A
#
# COMPACT_ATOMS: atom_id res chain seq x y z
N GLY A 1 -16.12 -27.97 17.84
CA GLY A 1 -14.75 -27.76 17.33
C GLY A 1 -14.00 -26.82 18.27
N VAL A 2 -12.87 -26.23 17.86
CA VAL A 2 -12.26 -25.09 18.60
C VAL A 2 -13.23 -23.91 18.59
N LEU A 3 -13.39 -23.25 19.74
CA LEU A 3 -14.22 -22.05 19.86
C LEU A 3 -13.44 -20.81 19.38
N ASN A 4 -14.07 -20.06 18.48
CA ASN A 4 -13.54 -18.85 17.87
C ASN A 4 -14.31 -17.65 18.40
N LEU A 5 -14.02 -17.27 19.65
CA LEU A 5 -14.49 -16.00 20.17
C LEU A 5 -13.73 -14.85 19.48
N PRO A 6 -14.40 -13.73 19.19
CA PRO A 6 -13.72 -12.54 18.72
C PRO A 6 -12.79 -12.03 19.83
N THR A 7 -11.51 -11.90 19.51
CA THR A 7 -10.49 -11.36 20.41
C THR A 7 -10.18 -9.92 20.04
N ASP A 8 -9.81 -9.12 21.04
CA ASP A 8 -9.36 -7.73 20.86
C ASP A 8 -7.90 -7.69 20.38
N TYR A 9 -7.12 -8.70 20.79
CA TYR A 9 -5.72 -8.83 20.46
C TYR A 9 -5.46 -10.12 19.66
N PRO A 10 -4.40 -10.16 18.82
CA PRO A 10 -4.02 -11.34 18.06
C PRO A 10 -3.59 -12.44 19.03
N ARG A 11 -4.07 -13.66 18.78
CA ARG A 11 -3.72 -14.81 19.60
C ARG A 11 -2.21 -15.08 19.56
N PRO A 12 -1.53 -15.18 20.72
CA PRO A 12 -0.12 -15.59 20.76
C PRO A 12 0.11 -16.98 20.18
N LEU A 13 1.26 -17.19 19.52
CA LEU A 13 1.64 -18.50 18.96
C LEU A 13 1.77 -19.60 20.03
N ILE A 14 2.04 -19.21 21.27
CA ILE A 14 2.10 -20.09 22.44
C ILE A 14 1.16 -19.52 23.50
N GLN A 15 0.29 -20.38 24.04
CA GLN A 15 -0.68 -19.99 25.05
C GLN A 15 0.02 -19.33 26.24
N THR A 16 -0.47 -18.16 26.61
CA THR A 16 -0.08 -17.43 27.82
C THR A 16 -1.12 -17.63 28.92
N TYR A 17 -0.73 -17.28 30.15
CA TYR A 17 -1.58 -17.44 31.33
C TYR A 17 -1.81 -16.13 32.08
N ARG A 18 -1.55 -14.98 31.45
CA ARG A 18 -1.82 -13.67 32.06
C ARG A 18 -3.32 -13.46 32.07
N GLY A 19 -3.87 -13.13 33.24
CA GLY A 19 -5.30 -13.00 33.38
C GLY A 19 -5.72 -11.86 34.29
N ALA A 20 -6.98 -11.49 34.15
CA ALA A 20 -7.67 -10.56 35.01
C ALA A 20 -9.08 -11.08 35.31
N ASP A 21 -9.68 -10.54 36.36
CA ASP A 21 -11.02 -10.87 36.81
C ASP A 21 -11.95 -9.65 36.63
N HIS A 22 -13.16 -9.89 36.14
CA HIS A 22 -14.26 -8.93 36.15
C HIS A 22 -15.45 -9.53 36.89
N GLN A 23 -15.98 -8.81 37.88
CA GLN A 23 -17.00 -9.34 38.78
C GLN A 23 -18.32 -8.59 38.65
N THR A 24 -19.40 -9.33 38.43
CA THR A 24 -20.78 -8.81 38.45
C THR A 24 -21.65 -9.55 39.47
N THR A 25 -22.81 -8.99 39.80
CA THR A 25 -23.78 -9.60 40.72
C THR A 25 -25.11 -9.74 40.01
N LEU A 26 -25.65 -10.97 39.95
CA LEU A 26 -26.97 -11.20 39.38
C LEU A 26 -28.07 -10.75 40.35
N PRO A 27 -29.11 -10.01 39.89
CA PRO A 27 -30.23 -9.64 40.74
C PRO A 27 -30.95 -10.87 41.32
N ASN A 28 -31.27 -10.84 42.62
CA ASN A 28 -31.94 -11.97 43.29
C ASN A 28 -33.31 -12.31 42.67
N GLU A 29 -34.04 -11.31 42.18
CA GLU A 29 -35.32 -11.50 41.49
C GLU A 29 -35.14 -12.30 40.19
N LEU A 30 -34.07 -12.02 39.44
CA LEU A 30 -33.72 -12.74 38.22
C LEU A 30 -33.41 -14.21 38.53
N ILE A 31 -32.56 -14.46 39.51
CA ILE A 31 -32.22 -15.82 39.92
C ILE A 31 -33.45 -16.60 40.39
N THR A 32 -34.34 -15.96 41.16
CA THR A 32 -35.58 -16.60 41.63
C THR A 32 -36.44 -17.08 40.46
N ARG A 33 -36.58 -16.25 39.41
CA ARG A 33 -37.26 -16.66 38.17
C ARG A 33 -36.57 -17.82 37.46
N LEU A 34 -35.24 -17.77 37.32
CA LEU A 34 -34.47 -18.83 36.66
C LEU A 34 -34.52 -20.15 37.44
N MET A 35 -34.54 -20.11 38.77
CA MET A 35 -34.74 -21.30 39.61
C MET A 35 -36.13 -21.90 39.40
N ALA A 36 -37.18 -21.08 39.38
CA ALA A 36 -38.54 -21.53 39.10
C ALA A 36 -38.64 -22.17 37.70
N LEU A 37 -38.00 -21.57 36.69
CA LEU A 37 -37.90 -22.13 35.34
C LEU A 37 -37.19 -23.49 35.35
N SER A 38 -36.06 -23.58 36.05
CA SER A 38 -35.29 -24.83 36.16
C SER A 38 -36.16 -25.95 36.77
N GLN A 39 -36.87 -25.65 37.86
CA GLN A 39 -37.78 -26.59 38.52
C GLN A 39 -38.93 -27.03 37.60
N ALA A 40 -39.54 -26.10 36.87
CA ALA A 40 -40.64 -26.40 35.95
C ALA A 40 -40.25 -27.39 34.83
N HIS A 41 -38.96 -27.42 34.45
CA HIS A 41 -38.44 -28.30 33.40
C HIS A 41 -37.55 -29.43 33.92
N ASN A 42 -37.61 -29.75 35.22
CA ASN A 42 -36.79 -30.79 35.86
C ASN A 42 -35.28 -30.64 35.59
N ALA A 43 -34.81 -29.40 35.46
CA ALA A 43 -33.41 -29.04 35.26
C ALA A 43 -32.85 -28.39 36.53
N THR A 44 -31.52 -28.34 36.63
CA THR A 44 -30.83 -27.60 37.69
C THR A 44 -30.57 -26.16 37.25
N VAL A 45 -30.37 -25.25 38.21
CA VAL A 45 -29.96 -23.87 37.90
C VAL A 45 -28.61 -23.84 37.15
N PHE A 46 -27.73 -24.81 37.39
CA PHE A 46 -26.51 -25.03 36.60
C PHE A 46 -26.82 -25.23 35.12
N MET A 47 -27.72 -26.16 34.79
CA MET A 47 -28.11 -26.45 33.40
C MET A 47 -28.75 -25.23 32.72
N THR A 48 -29.56 -24.47 33.45
CA THR A 48 -30.18 -23.23 32.94
C THR A 48 -29.15 -22.15 32.62
N LEU A 49 -28.21 -21.89 33.55
CA LEU A 49 -27.15 -20.90 33.34
C LEU A 49 -26.16 -21.37 32.26
N LEU A 50 -25.86 -22.66 32.19
CA LEU A 50 -25.05 -23.28 31.15
C LEU A 50 -25.69 -23.14 29.76
N ALA A 51 -27.00 -23.38 29.65
CA ALA A 51 -27.74 -23.19 28.40
C ALA A 51 -27.69 -21.72 27.94
N ALA A 52 -27.89 -20.78 28.86
CA ALA A 52 -27.78 -19.35 28.56
C ALA A 52 -26.35 -18.96 28.15
N PHE A 53 -25.33 -19.53 28.79
CA PHE A 53 -23.94 -19.25 28.45
C PHE A 53 -23.57 -19.82 27.07
N ASN A 54 -24.09 -20.99 26.70
CA ASN A 54 -23.94 -21.52 25.34
C ASN A 54 -24.56 -20.59 24.28
N ILE A 55 -25.70 -19.96 24.57
CA ILE A 55 -26.32 -18.96 23.67
C ILE A 55 -25.41 -17.74 23.51
N LEU A 56 -24.85 -17.23 24.62
CA LEU A 56 -23.91 -16.11 24.58
C LEU A 56 -22.69 -16.42 23.69
N LEU A 57 -22.06 -17.58 23.91
CA LEU A 57 -20.90 -18.01 23.12
C LEU A 57 -21.26 -18.21 21.64
N TRP A 58 -22.43 -18.75 21.35
CA TRP A 58 -22.95 -18.88 19.98
C TRP A 58 -23.11 -17.52 19.30
N ARG A 59 -23.72 -16.53 19.97
CA ARG A 59 -23.92 -15.20 19.39
C ARG A 59 -22.62 -14.43 19.17
N TYR A 60 -21.62 -14.63 20.03
CA TYR A 60 -20.30 -14.01 19.87
C TYR A 60 -19.43 -14.68 18.81
N SER A 61 -19.42 -16.02 18.76
CA SER A 61 -18.55 -16.79 17.85
C SER A 61 -19.17 -17.05 16.48
N GLY A 62 -20.50 -16.96 16.36
CA GLY A 62 -21.25 -17.42 15.20
C GLY A 62 -21.29 -18.95 15.05
N GLN A 63 -20.74 -19.72 16.00
CA GLN A 63 -20.64 -21.18 15.91
C GLN A 63 -21.80 -21.87 16.62
N SER A 64 -22.51 -22.76 15.92
CA SER A 64 -23.61 -23.55 16.49
C SER A 64 -23.15 -24.77 17.31
N ASP A 65 -21.90 -25.21 17.13
CA ASP A 65 -21.32 -26.34 17.86
C ASP A 65 -20.38 -25.86 18.97
N ILE A 66 -20.92 -25.68 20.18
CA ILE A 66 -20.19 -25.14 21.33
C ILE A 66 -19.64 -26.27 22.18
N VAL A 67 -18.34 -26.21 22.49
CA VAL A 67 -17.65 -27.16 23.38
C VAL A 67 -16.99 -26.38 24.51
N LEU A 68 -17.35 -26.69 25.75
CA LEU A 68 -16.78 -26.07 26.94
C LEU A 68 -16.43 -27.08 28.01
N GLY A 69 -15.54 -26.68 28.93
CA GLY A 69 -15.20 -27.48 30.10
C GLY A 69 -16.09 -27.12 31.31
N SER A 70 -16.41 -28.11 32.13
CA SER A 70 -17.02 -27.89 33.45
C SER A 70 -16.41 -28.81 34.50
N PRO A 71 -15.79 -28.27 35.56
CA PRO A 71 -15.17 -29.08 36.60
C PRO A 71 -16.21 -29.73 37.50
N ILE A 72 -15.91 -30.94 37.96
CA ILE A 72 -16.68 -31.70 38.94
C ILE A 72 -15.80 -32.07 40.15
N ALA A 73 -16.43 -32.27 41.31
CA ALA A 73 -15.69 -32.54 42.54
C ALA A 73 -14.94 -33.90 42.54
N GLY A 74 -15.42 -34.88 41.76
CA GLY A 74 -14.87 -36.24 41.69
C GLY A 74 -14.95 -37.04 42.99
N ARG A 75 -15.85 -36.66 43.90
CA ARG A 75 -16.09 -37.30 45.21
C ARG A 75 -17.40 -38.08 45.22
N GLN A 76 -17.49 -39.15 44.43
CA GLN A 76 -18.71 -39.98 44.34
C GLN A 76 -18.86 -40.98 45.48
N GLN A 77 -17.75 -41.37 46.10
CA GLN A 77 -17.71 -42.35 47.18
C GLN A 77 -17.69 -41.61 48.51
N GLN A 78 -18.52 -42.03 49.47
CA GLN A 78 -18.64 -41.36 50.77
C GLN A 78 -17.29 -41.27 51.50
N GLU A 79 -16.45 -42.30 51.33
CA GLU A 79 -15.10 -42.40 51.89
C GLU A 79 -14.17 -41.29 51.37
N THR A 80 -14.47 -40.72 50.20
CA THR A 80 -13.67 -39.65 49.58
C THR A 80 -14.10 -38.24 50.01
N GLU A 81 -15.21 -38.07 50.73
CA GLU A 81 -15.69 -36.74 51.15
C GLU A 81 -14.70 -36.03 52.09
N ALA A 82 -14.19 -36.74 53.08
CA ALA A 82 -13.23 -36.21 54.06
C ALA A 82 -11.76 -36.26 53.58
N LEU A 83 -11.49 -36.83 52.40
CA LEU A 83 -10.13 -37.02 51.90
C LEU A 83 -9.52 -35.70 51.41
N ILE A 84 -8.30 -35.39 51.87
CA ILE A 84 -7.51 -34.27 51.33
C ILE A 84 -6.75 -34.78 50.08
N GLY A 85 -7.04 -34.22 48.91
CA GLY A 85 -6.42 -34.61 47.64
C GLY A 85 -7.02 -33.90 46.43
N MET A 86 -6.36 -34.02 45.27
CA MET A 86 -6.83 -33.51 43.98
C MET A 86 -7.73 -34.56 43.30
N LEU A 87 -9.03 -34.49 43.57
CA LEU A 87 -10.04 -35.37 42.97
C LEU A 87 -10.85 -34.69 41.86
N ILE A 88 -10.61 -33.40 41.61
CA ILE A 88 -11.33 -32.64 40.58
C ILE A 88 -11.05 -33.26 39.20
N ASN A 89 -12.12 -33.49 38.45
CA ASN A 89 -12.06 -33.87 37.04
C ASN A 89 -12.82 -32.83 36.21
N THR A 90 -12.55 -32.73 34.91
CA THR A 90 -13.21 -31.78 34.02
C THR A 90 -14.00 -32.52 32.96
N LEU A 91 -15.29 -32.23 32.88
CA LEU A 91 -16.16 -32.73 31.83
C LEU A 91 -16.12 -31.81 30.62
N VAL A 92 -16.12 -32.40 29.44
CA VAL A 92 -16.25 -31.68 28.17
C VAL A 92 -17.70 -31.75 27.74
N LEU A 93 -18.41 -30.63 27.79
CA LEU A 93 -19.82 -30.54 27.44
C LEU A 93 -19.93 -29.92 26.05
N ARG A 94 -20.55 -30.67 25.13
CA ARG A 94 -20.77 -30.26 23.74
C ARG A 94 -22.25 -30.03 23.51
N THR A 95 -22.61 -28.83 23.05
CA THR A 95 -23.99 -28.42 22.79
C THR A 95 -24.11 -27.99 21.34
N GLN A 96 -25.09 -28.55 20.62
CA GLN A 96 -25.47 -28.11 19.28
C GLN A 96 -26.65 -27.15 19.39
N LEU A 97 -26.51 -25.93 18.91
CA LEU A 97 -27.57 -24.93 18.91
C LEU A 97 -28.25 -24.87 17.54
N ASP A 98 -29.58 -24.96 17.55
CA ASP A 98 -30.44 -24.53 16.44
C ASP A 98 -30.95 -23.12 16.75
N GLU A 99 -31.01 -22.25 15.75
CA GLU A 99 -31.48 -20.88 15.92
C GLU A 99 -33.00 -20.75 16.07
N ALA A 100 -33.75 -21.71 15.52
CA ALA A 100 -35.20 -21.71 15.53
C ALA A 100 -35.79 -22.34 16.80
N GLN A 101 -35.00 -23.15 17.52
CA GLN A 101 -35.44 -23.77 18.76
C GLN A 101 -35.70 -22.72 19.85
N SER A 102 -36.54 -23.07 20.80
CA SER A 102 -36.80 -22.30 22.02
C SER A 102 -35.70 -22.52 23.07
N PHE A 103 -35.64 -21.63 24.06
CA PHE A 103 -34.76 -21.85 25.22
C PHE A 103 -35.10 -23.13 25.99
N VAL A 104 -36.39 -23.49 26.08
CA VAL A 104 -36.83 -24.71 26.77
C VAL A 104 -36.32 -25.97 26.07
N GLU A 105 -36.33 -26.02 24.74
CA GLU A 105 -35.78 -27.13 23.96
C GLU A 105 -34.27 -27.27 24.20
N LEU A 106 -33.54 -26.14 24.14
CA LEU A 106 -32.11 -26.13 24.46
C LEU A 106 -31.84 -26.58 25.90
N LEU A 107 -32.63 -26.14 26.87
CA LEU A 107 -32.48 -26.53 28.28
C LEU A 107 -32.65 -28.04 28.46
N ASN A 108 -33.62 -28.64 27.77
CA ASN A 108 -33.81 -30.10 27.78
C ASN A 108 -32.62 -30.84 27.17
N GLN A 109 -32.09 -30.35 26.06
CA GLN A 109 -30.89 -30.91 25.42
C GLN A 109 -29.65 -30.80 26.33
N VAL A 110 -29.44 -29.64 26.96
CA VAL A 110 -28.33 -29.42 27.91
C VAL A 110 -28.50 -30.31 29.14
N ARG A 111 -29.72 -30.50 29.64
CA ARG A 111 -30.03 -31.42 30.74
C ARG A 111 -29.62 -32.85 30.39
N GLU A 112 -30.04 -33.35 29.24
CA GLU A 112 -29.70 -34.71 28.77
C GLU A 112 -28.19 -34.87 28.61
N THR A 113 -27.55 -33.95 27.88
CA THR A 113 -26.09 -33.96 27.66
C THR A 113 -25.31 -33.94 28.98
N THR A 114 -25.76 -33.14 29.95
CA THR A 114 -25.09 -33.03 31.26
C THR A 114 -25.26 -34.31 32.09
N LEU A 115 -26.46 -34.91 32.11
CA LEU A 115 -26.73 -36.16 32.81
C LEU A 115 -25.93 -37.33 32.21
N ASP A 116 -25.86 -37.40 30.88
CA ASP A 116 -25.06 -38.40 30.17
C ASP A 116 -23.57 -38.21 30.47
N ALA A 117 -23.06 -36.98 30.47
CA ALA A 117 -21.68 -36.69 30.84
C ALA A 117 -21.38 -37.10 32.30
N TYR A 118 -22.33 -36.90 33.23
CA TYR A 118 -22.18 -37.33 34.62
C TYR A 118 -22.08 -38.86 34.79
N ALA A 119 -22.68 -39.66 33.91
CA ALA A 119 -22.54 -41.12 33.93
C ALA A 119 -21.09 -41.57 33.67
N TYR A 120 -20.32 -40.78 32.91
CA TYR A 120 -18.92 -41.07 32.53
C TYR A 120 -17.90 -40.20 33.26
N GLN A 121 -18.29 -39.55 34.35
CA GLN A 121 -17.47 -38.53 35.00
C GLN A 121 -16.18 -39.04 35.66
N HIS A 122 -16.02 -40.36 35.76
CA HIS A 122 -14.82 -41.03 36.25
C HIS A 122 -13.70 -41.12 35.19
N VAL A 123 -14.00 -40.84 33.92
CA VAL A 123 -13.01 -40.87 32.83
C VAL A 123 -12.09 -39.65 32.95
N PRO A 124 -10.76 -39.83 33.10
CA PRO A 124 -9.83 -38.70 33.17
C PRO A 124 -9.78 -37.93 31.85
N LEU A 125 -9.75 -36.59 31.91
CA LEU A 125 -9.62 -35.74 30.71
C LEU A 125 -8.40 -36.11 29.85
N ALA A 126 -7.26 -36.44 30.48
CA ALA A 126 -6.06 -36.87 29.77
C ALA A 126 -6.30 -38.12 28.90
N ALA A 127 -7.04 -39.11 29.41
CA ALA A 127 -7.37 -40.32 28.66
C ALA A 127 -8.32 -40.02 27.48
N LEU A 128 -9.23 -39.07 27.64
CA LEU A 128 -10.10 -38.60 26.56
C LEU A 128 -9.29 -37.93 25.44
N LEU A 129 -8.33 -37.07 25.80
CA LEU A 129 -7.43 -36.41 24.85
C LEU A 129 -6.61 -37.41 24.04
N ASP A 130 -6.02 -38.40 24.70
CA ASP A 130 -5.24 -39.46 24.05
C ASP A 130 -6.09 -40.27 23.06
N LYS A 131 -7.36 -40.54 23.42
CA LYS A 131 -8.26 -41.34 22.58
C LYS A 131 -8.79 -40.58 21.36
N LEU A 132 -9.03 -39.28 21.48
CA LEU A 132 -9.54 -38.44 20.39
C LEU A 132 -8.46 -38.02 19.38
N ALA A 133 -7.17 -38.23 19.70
CA ALA A 133 -6.04 -37.89 18.84
C ALA A 133 -6.10 -36.47 18.25
N VAL A 134 -6.55 -35.51 19.07
CA VAL A 134 -6.73 -34.11 18.63
C VAL A 134 -5.37 -33.51 18.26
N LYS A 135 -5.30 -32.86 17.08
CA LYS A 135 -4.10 -32.15 16.64
C LYS A 135 -3.71 -31.12 17.71
N ARG A 136 -2.47 -31.20 18.19
CA ARG A 136 -1.96 -30.26 19.19
C ARG A 136 -1.76 -28.89 18.55
N ASP A 137 -2.28 -27.87 19.23
CA ASP A 137 -2.08 -26.46 18.94
C ASP A 137 -1.46 -25.85 20.20
N LEU A 138 -0.28 -25.23 20.07
CA LEU A 138 0.42 -24.64 21.22
C LEU A 138 -0.22 -23.33 21.69
N SER A 139 -1.08 -22.72 20.87
CA SER A 139 -1.74 -21.45 21.16
C SER A 139 -3.04 -21.59 21.97
N ARG A 140 -3.52 -22.83 22.17
CA ARG A 140 -4.86 -23.10 22.74
C ARG A 140 -4.87 -24.33 23.63
N SER A 141 -5.73 -24.29 24.65
CA SER A 141 -6.12 -25.50 25.38
C SER A 141 -6.81 -26.49 24.43
N PRO A 142 -6.51 -27.80 24.53
CA PRO A 142 -7.14 -28.81 23.68
C PRO A 142 -8.61 -29.01 24.04
N LEU A 143 -9.43 -29.37 23.04
CA LEU A 143 -10.89 -29.60 23.10
C LEU A 143 -11.77 -28.39 23.41
N PHE A 144 -11.42 -27.58 24.42
CA PHE A 144 -12.20 -26.40 24.81
C PHE A 144 -11.28 -25.28 25.28
N GLN A 145 -11.77 -24.05 25.09
CA GLN A 145 -11.07 -22.80 25.43
C GLN A 145 -11.81 -22.00 26.50
N VAL A 146 -13.03 -22.42 26.84
CA VAL A 146 -13.90 -21.74 27.81
C VAL A 146 -14.30 -22.72 28.90
N LEU A 147 -14.32 -22.24 30.14
CA LEU A 147 -14.71 -23.01 31.33
C LEU A 147 -15.95 -22.38 31.99
N PHE A 148 -16.91 -23.22 32.38
CA PHE A 148 -18.11 -22.81 33.10
C PHE A 148 -18.21 -23.52 34.45
N ILE A 149 -18.28 -22.74 35.54
CA ILE A 149 -18.27 -23.24 36.91
C ILE A 149 -19.47 -22.67 37.66
N LEU A 150 -20.22 -23.53 38.36
CA LEU A 150 -21.16 -23.11 39.41
C LEU A 150 -20.72 -23.73 40.74
N GLN A 151 -20.27 -22.91 41.67
CA GLN A 151 -19.83 -23.36 42.99
C GLN A 151 -20.94 -23.18 44.03
N ASN A 152 -21.53 -24.30 44.44
CA ASN A 152 -22.59 -24.37 45.46
C ASN A 152 -22.07 -24.72 46.86
N THR A 153 -20.74 -24.83 47.05
CA THR A 153 -20.15 -25.10 48.37
C THR A 153 -20.22 -23.83 49.23
N PRO A 154 -20.75 -23.90 50.47
CA PRO A 154 -20.75 -22.76 51.39
C PRO A 154 -19.33 -22.21 51.58
N ALA A 155 -19.20 -20.89 51.59
CA ALA A 155 -17.94 -20.26 51.95
C ALA A 155 -17.49 -20.76 53.33
N ALA A 156 -16.20 -21.05 53.47
CA ALA A 156 -15.65 -21.46 54.76
C ALA A 156 -15.96 -20.37 55.80
N ALA A 157 -16.63 -20.75 56.88
CA ALA A 157 -16.91 -19.84 57.98
C ALA A 157 -15.58 -19.28 58.53
N PRO A 158 -15.55 -18.01 58.99
CA PRO A 158 -14.38 -17.49 59.67
C PRO A 158 -14.01 -18.41 60.83
N ILE A 159 -12.74 -18.80 60.90
CA ILE A 159 -12.25 -19.59 62.02
C ILE A 159 -12.06 -18.61 63.18
N ILE A 160 -12.93 -18.70 64.17
CA ILE A 160 -12.85 -17.93 65.41
C ILE A 160 -11.83 -18.60 66.32
N LEU A 161 -10.77 -17.87 66.68
CA LEU A 161 -9.80 -18.23 67.70
C LEU A 161 -10.08 -17.40 68.97
N PRO A 162 -9.56 -17.77 70.15
CA PRO A 162 -9.81 -17.03 71.40
C PRO A 162 -9.49 -15.53 71.32
N ASP A 163 -8.40 -15.16 70.65
CA ASP A 163 -7.90 -13.78 70.54
C ASP A 163 -7.79 -13.28 69.09
N ALA A 164 -8.33 -14.02 68.11
CA ALA A 164 -8.19 -13.69 66.69
C ALA A 164 -9.32 -14.27 65.83
N GLN A 165 -9.48 -13.72 64.62
CA GLN A 165 -10.39 -14.24 63.60
C GLN A 165 -9.61 -14.46 62.32
N MET A 166 -9.65 -15.67 61.77
CA MET A 166 -9.09 -15.98 60.45
C MET A 166 -10.22 -16.01 59.43
N GLN A 167 -10.03 -15.26 58.34
CA GLN A 167 -10.95 -15.24 57.20
C GLN A 167 -10.18 -15.53 55.92
N PRO A 168 -10.80 -16.17 54.91
CA PRO A 168 -10.17 -16.34 53.61
C PRO A 168 -9.76 -14.98 53.02
N TYR A 169 -8.49 -14.86 52.64
CA TYR A 169 -8.01 -13.71 51.88
C TYR A 169 -8.27 -13.95 50.40
N GLN A 170 -9.10 -13.09 49.78
CA GLN A 170 -9.32 -13.14 48.34
C GLN A 170 -8.10 -12.53 47.64
N TYR A 171 -7.29 -13.41 47.05
CA TYR A 171 -6.19 -13.01 46.19
C TYR A 171 -6.74 -12.68 44.80
N ALA A 172 -6.53 -11.45 44.33
CA ALA A 172 -6.82 -11.10 42.93
C ALA A 172 -5.80 -11.84 42.05
N GLY A 173 -6.25 -12.89 41.38
CA GLY A 173 -5.40 -13.70 40.53
C GLY A 173 -5.01 -12.93 39.28
N GLN A 174 -3.70 -12.84 38.98
CA GLN A 174 -3.22 -12.30 37.69
C GLN A 174 -3.11 -13.40 36.62
N THR A 175 -3.86 -14.50 36.79
CA THR A 175 -3.71 -15.71 35.97
C THR A 175 -5.03 -16.15 35.36
N ALA A 176 -4.99 -16.53 34.09
CA ALA A 176 -6.09 -17.18 33.38
C ALA A 176 -5.60 -18.48 32.73
N GLN A 177 -6.19 -19.62 33.12
CA GLN A 177 -5.79 -20.94 32.60
C GLN A 177 -6.39 -21.24 31.21
N PHE A 178 -7.47 -20.55 30.88
CA PHE A 178 -8.25 -20.69 29.66
C PHE A 178 -8.45 -19.30 29.05
N ASP A 179 -9.01 -19.23 27.83
CA ASP A 179 -9.29 -17.95 27.20
C ASP A 179 -10.31 -17.16 28.03
N LEU A 180 -11.37 -17.85 28.50
CA LEU A 180 -12.41 -17.30 29.34
C LEU A 180 -12.93 -18.34 30.34
N THR A 181 -13.15 -17.93 31.58
CA THR A 181 -13.81 -18.74 32.62
C THR A 181 -14.91 -17.92 33.27
N LEU A 182 -16.14 -18.44 33.26
CA LEU A 182 -17.25 -17.90 34.03
C LEU A 182 -17.46 -18.76 35.28
N ASN A 183 -17.15 -18.19 36.45
CA ASN A 183 -17.41 -18.82 37.74
C ASN A 183 -18.55 -18.10 38.47
N ILE A 184 -19.62 -18.83 38.76
CA ILE A 184 -20.77 -18.32 39.49
C ILE A 184 -20.79 -18.96 40.88
N ASN A 185 -20.88 -18.15 41.92
CA ASN A 185 -20.94 -18.64 43.29
C ASN A 185 -21.88 -17.81 44.16
N GLN A 186 -22.39 -18.44 45.22
CA GLN A 186 -23.25 -17.76 46.20
C GLN A 186 -22.44 -17.32 47.41
N VAL A 187 -22.32 -16.00 47.63
CA VAL A 187 -21.59 -15.42 48.77
C VAL A 187 -22.52 -14.49 49.53
N ALA A 188 -22.71 -14.75 50.83
CA ALA A 188 -23.56 -13.94 51.72
C ALA A 188 -24.97 -13.65 51.13
N GLY A 189 -25.57 -14.64 50.45
CA GLY A 189 -26.90 -14.51 49.85
C GLY A 189 -26.96 -13.77 48.51
N LYS A 190 -25.81 -13.38 47.93
CA LYS A 190 -25.70 -12.79 46.58
C LYS A 190 -25.12 -13.79 45.59
N TRP A 191 -25.55 -13.70 44.33
CA TRP A 191 -25.04 -14.50 43.22
C TRP A 191 -23.98 -13.70 42.47
N LEU A 192 -22.72 -14.07 42.66
CA LEU A 192 -21.58 -13.39 42.08
C LEU A 192 -21.13 -14.15 40.83
N CYS A 193 -20.93 -13.43 39.73
CA CYS A 193 -20.33 -13.92 38.51
C CYS A 193 -18.91 -13.36 38.41
N ASN A 194 -17.90 -14.23 38.47
CA ASN A 194 -16.51 -13.88 38.23
C ASN A 194 -16.09 -14.33 36.84
N TRP A 195 -15.76 -13.38 36.00
CA TRP A 195 -15.26 -13.56 34.64
C TRP A 195 -13.74 -13.47 34.66
N ASN A 196 -13.06 -14.61 34.62
CA ASN A 196 -11.61 -14.67 34.51
C ASN A 196 -11.23 -14.83 33.03
N TYR A 197 -10.39 -13.95 32.51
CA TYR A 197 -10.08 -13.90 31.08
C TYR A 197 -8.60 -13.68 30.82
N ASN A 198 -8.11 -14.15 29.66
CA ASN A 198 -6.74 -13.93 29.24
C ASN A 198 -6.56 -12.51 28.68
N THR A 199 -5.69 -11.71 29.32
CA THR A 199 -5.46 -10.30 28.95
C THR A 199 -4.64 -10.12 27.66
N ASP A 200 -3.98 -11.18 27.18
CA ASP A 200 -3.33 -11.18 25.86
C ASP A 200 -4.35 -11.46 24.73
N LEU A 201 -5.64 -11.66 25.05
CA LEU A 201 -6.72 -11.90 24.08
C LEU A 201 -7.87 -10.88 24.18
N PHE A 202 -8.27 -10.51 25.40
CA PHE A 202 -9.43 -9.66 25.65
C PHE A 202 -9.06 -8.39 26.42
N ALA A 203 -9.65 -7.27 26.01
CA ALA A 203 -9.68 -6.04 26.76
C ALA A 203 -10.74 -6.12 27.88
N ALA A 204 -10.52 -5.39 28.98
CA ALA A 204 -11.44 -5.38 30.12
C ALA A 204 -12.86 -4.97 29.71
N ASP A 205 -12.99 -3.93 28.89
CA ASP A 205 -14.28 -3.41 28.42
C ASP A 205 -15.07 -4.44 27.60
N THR A 206 -14.38 -5.35 26.89
CA THR A 206 -15.04 -6.44 26.14
C THR A 206 -15.72 -7.43 27.09
N ILE A 207 -15.05 -7.76 28.20
CA ILE A 207 -15.59 -8.67 29.21
C ILE A 207 -16.71 -7.99 30.03
N GLU A 208 -16.57 -6.71 30.34
CA GLU A 208 -17.64 -5.93 30.97
C GLU A 208 -18.92 -5.93 30.11
N ARG A 209 -18.80 -5.66 28.80
CA ARG A 209 -19.93 -5.74 27.87
C ARG A 209 -20.51 -7.15 27.82
N MET A 210 -19.67 -8.17 27.70
CA MET A 210 -20.12 -9.56 27.66
C MET A 210 -20.89 -9.96 28.93
N ALA A 211 -20.47 -9.48 30.09
CA ALA A 211 -21.15 -9.71 31.36
C ALA A 211 -22.52 -9.01 31.44
N ALA A 212 -22.61 -7.75 30.99
CA ALA A 212 -23.87 -7.02 30.94
C ALA A 212 -24.88 -7.64 29.94
N GLN A 213 -24.38 -8.10 28.79
CA GLN A 213 -25.18 -8.78 27.77
C GLN A 213 -25.65 -10.16 28.25
N PHE A 214 -24.83 -10.87 29.02
CA PHE A 214 -25.27 -12.11 29.68
C PHE A 214 -26.42 -11.87 30.65
N GLU A 215 -26.37 -10.82 31.47
CA GLU A 215 -27.48 -10.45 32.35
C GLU A 215 -28.75 -10.09 31.57
N THR A 216 -28.62 -9.34 30.48
CA THR A 216 -29.73 -8.98 29.58
C THR A 216 -30.40 -10.24 28.99
N LEU A 217 -29.58 -11.18 28.50
CA LEU A 217 -30.03 -12.46 27.96
C LEU A 217 -30.77 -13.29 29.02
N LEU A 218 -30.20 -13.42 30.23
CA LEU A 218 -30.85 -14.10 31.35
C LEU A 218 -32.21 -13.47 31.70
N GLY A 219 -32.27 -12.14 31.70
CA GLY A 219 -33.51 -11.38 31.91
C GLY A 219 -34.58 -11.69 30.87
N ALA A 220 -34.20 -11.83 29.60
CA ALA A 220 -35.12 -12.21 28.52
C ALA A 220 -35.62 -13.65 28.66
N ILE A 221 -34.71 -14.60 28.91
CA ILE A 221 -35.02 -16.01 29.14
C ILE A 221 -36.02 -16.16 30.30
N GLY A 222 -35.79 -15.45 31.40
CA GLY A 222 -36.67 -15.49 32.57
C GLY A 222 -38.07 -14.91 32.33
N ARG A 223 -38.26 -14.07 31.28
CA ARG A 223 -39.56 -13.49 30.91
C ARG A 223 -40.32 -14.35 29.89
N ASN A 224 -39.63 -14.85 28.86
CA ASN A 224 -40.26 -15.65 27.81
C ASN A 224 -39.32 -16.76 27.30
N PRO A 225 -39.28 -17.93 27.97
CA PRO A 225 -38.38 -19.02 27.60
C PRO A 225 -38.84 -19.79 26.35
N GLN A 226 -40.03 -19.52 25.82
CA GLN A 226 -40.55 -20.14 24.59
C GLN A 226 -40.12 -19.39 23.32
N GLN A 227 -39.46 -18.23 23.47
CA GLN A 227 -38.98 -17.44 22.34
C GLN A 227 -37.85 -18.18 21.61
N PRO A 228 -37.80 -18.13 20.26
CA PRO A 228 -36.69 -18.67 19.48
C PRO A 228 -35.35 -18.06 19.87
N LEU A 229 -34.27 -18.85 19.86
CA LEU A 229 -32.96 -18.42 20.36
C LEU A 229 -32.42 -17.15 19.67
N HIS A 230 -32.59 -17.03 18.35
CA HIS A 230 -32.12 -15.86 17.59
C HIS A 230 -32.84 -14.56 17.98
N GLN A 231 -34.06 -14.64 18.49
CA GLN A 231 -34.88 -13.47 18.87
C GLN A 231 -34.66 -13.04 20.32
N LEU A 232 -33.96 -13.83 21.13
CA LEU A 232 -33.62 -13.43 22.49
C LEU A 232 -32.66 -12.23 22.43
N PRO A 233 -33.00 -11.09 23.07
CA PRO A 233 -32.17 -9.90 23.04
C PRO A 233 -30.88 -10.14 23.80
N LEU A 234 -29.76 -9.79 23.16
CA LEU A 234 -28.44 -9.79 23.74
C LEU A 234 -28.01 -8.37 24.13
N LEU A 235 -28.27 -7.41 23.24
CA LEU A 235 -27.94 -6.01 23.42
C LEU A 235 -28.99 -5.31 24.29
N SER A 236 -28.53 -4.39 25.13
CA SER A 236 -29.41 -3.43 25.80
C SER A 236 -29.97 -2.41 24.81
N SER A 237 -31.06 -1.73 25.18
CA SER A 237 -31.63 -0.67 24.34
C SER A 237 -30.65 0.49 24.08
N ALA A 238 -29.74 0.75 25.02
CA ALA A 238 -28.70 1.78 24.88
C ALA A 238 -27.64 1.37 23.86
N GLU A 239 -27.15 0.12 23.91
CA GLU A 239 -26.21 -0.41 22.92
C GLU A 239 -26.84 -0.45 21.52
N THR A 240 -28.08 -0.92 21.39
CA THR A 240 -28.82 -0.89 20.12
C THR A 240 -28.93 0.54 19.58
N HIS A 241 -29.25 1.52 20.43
CA HIS A 241 -29.33 2.91 20.01
C HIS A 241 -27.98 3.46 19.54
N GLN A 242 -26.90 3.14 20.25
CA GLN A 242 -25.56 3.57 19.89
C GLN A 242 -25.13 3.04 18.51
N LEU A 243 -25.34 1.74 18.27
CA LEU A 243 -24.95 1.07 17.03
C LEU A 243 -25.79 1.53 15.83
N LEU A 244 -27.11 1.73 16.02
CA LEU A 244 -28.01 2.08 14.92
C LEU A 244 -28.11 3.59 14.67
N HIS A 245 -27.88 4.43 15.68
CA HIS A 245 -28.13 5.87 15.60
C HIS A 245 -26.90 6.72 15.93
N ASP A 246 -26.27 6.57 17.10
CA ASP A 246 -25.22 7.50 17.54
C ASP A 246 -24.00 7.48 16.61
N TRP A 247 -23.49 6.30 16.27
CA TRP A 247 -22.37 6.14 15.34
C TRP A 247 -22.72 6.40 13.87
N ASN A 248 -24.02 6.49 13.58
CA ASN A 248 -24.57 6.75 12.25
C ASN A 248 -25.19 8.15 12.13
N ASN A 249 -24.97 9.02 13.12
CA ASN A 249 -25.42 10.40 13.11
C ASN A 249 -24.46 11.29 12.29
N THR A 250 -24.44 11.05 10.99
CA THR A 250 -23.52 11.71 10.03
C THR A 250 -24.22 12.77 9.18
N GLN A 251 -25.44 13.17 9.56
CA GLN A 251 -26.22 14.13 8.80
C GLN A 251 -25.47 15.46 8.68
N HIS A 252 -25.26 15.92 7.45
CA HIS A 252 -24.63 17.20 7.15
C HIS A 252 -25.46 17.97 6.13
N ASP A 253 -25.69 19.25 6.40
CA ASP A 253 -26.51 20.12 5.55
C ASP A 253 -25.68 20.67 4.37
N TYR A 254 -25.52 19.83 3.34
CA TYR A 254 -24.96 20.25 2.07
C TYR A 254 -26.06 20.68 1.11
N ASP A 255 -25.81 21.74 0.33
CA ASP A 255 -26.70 22.13 -0.76
C ASP A 255 -26.61 21.15 -1.93
N LEU A 256 -27.27 20.00 -1.82
CA LEU A 256 -27.28 18.99 -2.87
C LEU A 256 -28.19 19.35 -4.05
N THR A 257 -28.77 20.56 -4.08
CA THR A 257 -29.57 21.03 -5.23
C THR A 257 -28.71 21.38 -6.45
N LEU A 258 -27.43 21.71 -6.22
CA LEU A 258 -26.46 22.04 -7.25
C LEU A 258 -25.68 20.80 -7.72
N THR A 259 -25.62 20.60 -9.04
CA THR A 259 -24.83 19.53 -9.68
C THR A 259 -23.33 19.81 -9.65
N LEU A 260 -22.52 18.82 -10.02
CA LEU A 260 -21.08 19.01 -10.19
C LEU A 260 -20.76 20.12 -11.22
N ALA A 261 -21.52 20.17 -12.31
CA ALA A 261 -21.34 21.17 -13.36
C ALA A 261 -21.62 22.60 -12.85
N ASP A 262 -22.66 22.79 -12.03
CA ASP A 262 -23.00 24.10 -11.45
C ASP A 262 -21.88 24.61 -10.54
N ARG A 263 -21.33 23.70 -9.72
CA ARG A 263 -20.27 24.02 -8.76
C ARG A 263 -18.95 24.34 -9.46
N PHE A 264 -18.59 23.55 -10.48
CA PHE A 264 -17.42 23.82 -11.30
C PHE A 264 -17.52 25.18 -12.02
N GLU A 265 -18.68 25.51 -12.58
CA GLU A 265 -18.88 26.81 -13.24
C GLU A 265 -18.77 27.99 -12.28
N ALA A 266 -19.32 27.86 -11.07
CA ALA A 266 -19.18 28.88 -10.04
C ALA A 266 -17.71 29.07 -9.64
N GLN A 267 -16.95 27.98 -9.46
CA GLN A 267 -15.52 28.05 -9.17
C GLN A 267 -14.72 28.66 -10.35
N ALA A 268 -15.04 28.27 -11.58
CA ALA A 268 -14.36 28.79 -12.76
C ALA A 268 -14.59 30.29 -12.97
N ALA A 269 -15.76 30.80 -12.57
CA ALA A 269 -16.04 32.23 -12.54
C ALA A 269 -15.32 32.95 -11.39
N ALA A 270 -15.11 32.28 -10.24
CA ALA A 270 -14.42 32.85 -9.09
C ALA A 270 -12.90 32.97 -9.29
N THR A 271 -12.25 32.01 -9.96
CA THR A 271 -10.80 31.98 -10.16
C THR A 271 -10.35 31.75 -11.61
N PRO A 272 -10.84 32.56 -12.58
CA PRO A 272 -10.71 32.27 -14.02
C PRO A 272 -9.27 32.18 -14.56
N ALA A 273 -8.34 32.89 -13.92
CA ALA A 273 -6.94 32.98 -14.34
C ALA A 273 -6.04 31.93 -13.65
N GLN A 274 -6.51 31.22 -12.63
CA GLN A 274 -5.73 30.17 -11.98
C GLN A 274 -5.64 28.93 -12.88
N THR A 275 -4.51 28.23 -12.82
CA THR A 275 -4.32 26.95 -13.50
C THR A 275 -5.23 25.90 -12.85
N ALA A 276 -6.10 25.28 -13.65
CA ALA A 276 -7.00 24.22 -13.19
C ALA A 276 -6.38 22.84 -13.40
N VAL A 277 -5.75 22.61 -14.55
CA VAL A 277 -5.23 21.30 -14.93
C VAL A 277 -3.95 21.41 -15.75
N THR A 278 -3.02 20.48 -15.53
CA THR A 278 -1.80 20.29 -16.33
C THR A 278 -1.66 18.84 -16.76
N CYS A 279 -1.20 18.61 -18.00
CA CYS A 279 -0.82 17.29 -18.51
C CYS A 279 0.28 17.47 -19.55
N MET A 280 1.36 16.67 -19.48
CA MET A 280 2.48 16.71 -20.43
C MET A 280 3.07 18.11 -20.68
N GLY A 281 3.14 18.95 -19.63
CA GLY A 281 3.65 20.32 -19.71
C GLY A 281 2.67 21.37 -20.25
N GLU A 282 1.54 20.94 -20.84
CA GLU A 282 0.45 21.85 -21.22
C GLU A 282 -0.47 22.10 -20.04
N SER A 283 -0.94 23.35 -19.89
CA SER A 283 -1.78 23.77 -18.77
C SER A 283 -2.97 24.58 -19.24
N LEU A 284 -4.12 24.37 -18.60
CA LEU A 284 -5.34 25.14 -18.83
C LEU A 284 -5.74 25.88 -17.55
N THR A 285 -6.10 27.15 -17.70
CA THR A 285 -6.76 27.89 -16.63
C THR A 285 -8.21 27.43 -16.46
N TYR A 286 -8.83 27.74 -15.31
CA TYR A 286 -10.26 27.49 -15.09
C TYR A 286 -11.15 28.05 -16.20
N ALA A 287 -10.89 29.27 -16.66
CA ALA A 287 -11.66 29.87 -17.76
C ALA A 287 -11.48 29.11 -19.09
N GLN A 288 -10.26 28.67 -19.40
CA GLN A 288 -9.96 27.92 -20.62
C GLN A 288 -10.59 26.53 -20.59
N LEU A 289 -10.46 25.81 -19.47
CA LEU A 289 -11.08 24.50 -19.27
C LEU A 289 -12.60 24.59 -19.42
N ASN A 290 -13.21 25.58 -18.77
CA ASN A 290 -14.66 25.79 -18.84
C ASN A 290 -15.14 26.11 -20.28
N ALA A 291 -14.45 26.99 -21.00
CA ALA A 291 -14.82 27.35 -22.38
C ALA A 291 -14.69 26.17 -23.36
N ARG A 292 -13.64 25.35 -23.22
CA ARG A 292 -13.49 24.12 -24.03
C ARG A 292 -14.60 23.13 -23.71
N ALA A 293 -14.89 22.87 -22.44
CA ALA A 293 -15.97 21.99 -22.03
C ALA A 293 -17.36 22.50 -22.49
N ASN A 294 -17.60 23.82 -22.45
CA ASN A 294 -18.83 24.45 -22.96
C ASN A 294 -19.05 24.18 -24.44
N THR A 295 -17.99 24.30 -25.25
CA THR A 295 -18.06 24.08 -26.70
C THR A 295 -18.52 22.65 -27.01
N ILE A 296 -17.94 21.67 -26.32
CA ILE A 296 -18.31 20.26 -26.51
C ILE A 296 -19.70 19.97 -25.94
N ALA A 297 -20.05 20.52 -24.77
CA ALA A 297 -21.36 20.35 -24.17
C ALA A 297 -22.50 20.84 -25.07
N GLN A 298 -22.34 22.01 -25.70
CA GLN A 298 -23.32 22.53 -26.65
C GLN A 298 -23.44 21.65 -27.90
N ARG A 299 -22.32 21.09 -28.38
CA ARG A 299 -22.36 20.13 -29.48
C ARG A 299 -23.11 18.86 -29.10
N LEU A 300 -22.91 18.35 -27.89
CA LEU A 300 -23.64 17.20 -27.36
C LEU A 300 -25.14 17.49 -27.25
N GLN A 301 -25.53 18.68 -26.78
CA GLN A 301 -26.93 19.10 -26.73
C GLN A 301 -27.57 19.18 -28.13
N GLN A 302 -26.84 19.65 -29.16
CA GLN A 302 -27.31 19.62 -30.55
C GLN A 302 -27.52 18.19 -31.08
N LEU A 303 -26.80 17.21 -30.53
CA LEU A 303 -26.96 15.79 -30.84
C LEU A 303 -28.01 15.10 -29.96
N GLY A 304 -28.67 15.83 -29.06
CA GLY A 304 -29.77 15.32 -28.23
C GLY A 304 -29.39 14.90 -26.82
N ALA A 305 -28.19 15.27 -26.33
CA ALA A 305 -27.81 15.05 -24.94
C ALA A 305 -28.77 15.78 -23.98
N GLN A 306 -29.27 15.05 -23.00
CA GLN A 306 -30.24 15.53 -21.99
C GLN A 306 -30.16 14.62 -20.75
N PRO A 307 -30.76 15.01 -19.61
CA PRO A 307 -30.84 14.15 -18.43
C PRO A 307 -31.39 12.76 -18.76
N GLY A 308 -30.73 11.72 -18.23
CA GLY A 308 -31.07 10.31 -18.49
C GLY A 308 -30.41 9.69 -19.73
N GLN A 309 -29.76 10.47 -20.59
CA GLN A 309 -28.94 9.92 -21.68
C GLN A 309 -27.55 9.50 -21.18
N LEU A 310 -27.07 8.36 -21.66
CA LEU A 310 -25.73 7.84 -21.40
C LEU A 310 -24.84 8.11 -22.62
N ILE A 311 -23.66 8.70 -22.39
CA ILE A 311 -22.70 9.03 -23.43
C ILE A 311 -21.38 8.35 -23.12
N GLY A 312 -20.84 7.58 -24.07
CA GLY A 312 -19.54 6.94 -23.92
C GLY A 312 -18.43 7.98 -23.96
N LEU A 313 -17.45 7.86 -23.06
CA LEU A 313 -16.19 8.60 -23.14
C LEU A 313 -15.04 7.61 -23.30
N ALA A 314 -14.38 7.67 -24.46
CA ALA A 314 -13.21 6.87 -24.77
C ALA A 314 -12.03 7.78 -25.06
N ALA A 315 -11.14 7.97 -24.08
CA ALA A 315 -9.98 8.84 -24.23
C ALA A 315 -8.80 8.32 -23.43
N ASN A 316 -7.60 8.49 -23.98
CA ASN A 316 -6.37 8.33 -23.21
C ASN A 316 -6.25 9.45 -22.17
N ARG A 317 -5.41 9.25 -21.15
CA ARG A 317 -5.16 10.27 -20.12
C ARG A 317 -4.58 11.53 -20.74
N SER A 318 -5.37 12.61 -20.78
CA SER A 318 -4.98 13.89 -21.36
C SER A 318 -5.87 15.04 -20.87
N LEU A 319 -5.59 16.27 -21.30
CA LEU A 319 -6.46 17.44 -21.05
C LEU A 319 -7.86 17.23 -21.66
N GLU A 320 -7.91 16.64 -22.86
CA GLU A 320 -9.13 16.34 -23.62
C GLU A 320 -10.05 15.39 -22.86
N MET A 321 -9.49 14.41 -22.14
CA MET A 321 -10.27 13.49 -21.30
C MET A 321 -11.08 14.25 -20.25
N LEU A 322 -10.43 15.15 -19.50
CA LEU A 322 -11.10 15.96 -18.48
C LEU A 322 -12.11 16.95 -19.10
N ILE A 323 -11.78 17.55 -20.24
CA ILE A 323 -12.70 18.40 -21.01
C ILE A 323 -13.95 17.59 -21.39
N GLY A 324 -13.80 16.36 -21.88
CA GLY A 324 -14.88 15.47 -22.27
C GLY A 324 -15.79 15.08 -21.10
N LEU A 325 -15.22 14.69 -19.96
CA LEU A 325 -15.98 14.40 -18.73
C LEU A 325 -16.85 15.59 -18.32
N LEU A 326 -16.24 16.78 -18.20
CA LEU A 326 -16.97 17.99 -17.83
C LEU A 326 -18.00 18.36 -18.88
N ALA A 327 -17.71 18.21 -20.17
CA ALA A 327 -18.63 18.51 -21.26
C ALA A 327 -19.89 17.64 -21.24
N ILE A 328 -19.74 16.33 -20.98
CA ILE A 328 -20.88 15.42 -20.86
C ILE A 328 -21.76 15.84 -19.69
N LEU A 329 -21.18 16.06 -18.51
CA LEU A 329 -21.92 16.51 -17.32
C LEU A 329 -22.58 17.89 -17.57
N LYS A 330 -21.90 18.80 -18.25
CA LYS A 330 -22.41 20.15 -18.58
C LYS A 330 -23.50 20.12 -19.64
N SER A 331 -23.54 19.09 -20.50
CA SER A 331 -24.65 18.87 -21.45
C SER A 331 -25.93 18.41 -20.73
N GLY A 332 -25.78 17.87 -19.51
CA GLY A 332 -26.83 17.33 -18.67
C GLY A 332 -26.98 15.82 -18.73
N ALA A 333 -26.20 15.14 -19.57
CA ALA A 333 -26.12 13.69 -19.69
C ALA A 333 -25.15 13.07 -18.67
N ALA A 334 -25.19 11.74 -18.53
CA ALA A 334 -24.25 10.96 -17.73
C ALA A 334 -23.19 10.31 -18.62
N TYR A 335 -21.96 10.19 -18.12
CA TYR A 335 -20.89 9.54 -18.87
C TYR A 335 -20.75 8.05 -18.53
N VAL A 336 -20.30 7.27 -19.51
CA VAL A 336 -19.85 5.89 -19.35
C VAL A 336 -18.38 5.83 -19.79
N PRO A 337 -17.41 5.69 -18.86
CA PRO A 337 -16.01 5.61 -19.24
C PRO A 337 -15.75 4.27 -19.94
N ILE A 338 -15.09 4.33 -21.09
CA ILE A 338 -14.67 3.17 -21.88
C ILE A 338 -13.15 3.25 -21.98
N ASP A 339 -12.46 2.36 -21.27
CA ASP A 339 -11.01 2.29 -21.34
C ASP A 339 -10.57 1.86 -22.75
N PRO A 340 -9.73 2.66 -23.45
CA PRO A 340 -9.25 2.30 -24.78
C PRO A 340 -8.48 0.97 -24.81
N ASP A 341 -7.86 0.57 -23.69
CA ASP A 341 -7.09 -0.67 -23.55
C ASP A 341 -7.98 -1.92 -23.32
N TYR A 342 -9.30 -1.77 -23.15
CA TYR A 342 -10.20 -2.91 -22.99
C TYR A 342 -10.39 -3.71 -24.28
N PRO A 343 -10.53 -5.05 -24.23
CA PRO A 343 -10.79 -5.87 -25.41
C PRO A 343 -12.08 -5.50 -26.13
N ASP A 344 -12.11 -5.69 -27.46
CA ASP A 344 -13.23 -5.28 -28.33
C ASP A 344 -14.56 -5.89 -27.90
N GLU A 345 -14.57 -7.16 -27.47
CA GLU A 345 -15.78 -7.83 -27.00
C GLU A 345 -16.36 -7.16 -25.74
N ARG A 346 -15.50 -6.78 -24.80
CA ARG A 346 -15.89 -6.09 -23.58
C ARG A 346 -16.43 -4.70 -23.88
N VAL A 347 -15.76 -3.96 -24.76
CA VAL A 347 -16.19 -2.64 -25.22
C VAL A 347 -17.56 -2.72 -25.89
N GLN A 348 -17.75 -3.68 -26.79
CA GLN A 348 -19.03 -3.88 -27.47
C GLN A 348 -20.15 -4.23 -26.48
N TYR A 349 -19.88 -5.12 -25.52
CA TYR A 349 -20.82 -5.44 -24.45
C TYR A 349 -21.22 -4.19 -23.63
N MET A 350 -20.26 -3.33 -23.28
CA MET A 350 -20.55 -2.08 -22.56
C MET A 350 -21.40 -1.12 -23.40
N ILE A 351 -21.10 -0.97 -24.69
CA ILE A 351 -21.87 -0.14 -25.64
C ILE A 351 -23.31 -0.65 -25.74
N ASP A 352 -23.51 -1.95 -25.92
CA ASP A 352 -24.82 -2.56 -26.07
C ASP A 352 -25.63 -2.49 -24.76
N THR A 353 -25.00 -2.82 -23.62
CA THR A 353 -25.65 -2.81 -22.30
C THR A 353 -26.06 -1.40 -21.89
N ALA A 354 -25.23 -0.39 -22.20
CA ALA A 354 -25.55 1.01 -21.94
C ALA A 354 -26.35 1.68 -23.06
N ALA A 355 -26.70 0.94 -24.13
CA ALA A 355 -27.41 1.43 -25.30
C ALA A 355 -26.84 2.75 -25.84
N LEU A 356 -25.50 2.84 -25.93
CA LEU A 356 -24.83 4.08 -26.31
C LEU A 356 -25.09 4.41 -27.78
N SER A 357 -25.48 5.66 -28.04
CA SER A 357 -25.65 6.20 -29.40
C SER A 357 -24.60 7.26 -29.75
N ILE A 358 -23.96 7.85 -28.75
CA ILE A 358 -22.93 8.88 -28.87
C ILE A 358 -21.68 8.44 -28.11
N ILE A 359 -20.51 8.56 -28.76
CA ILE A 359 -19.20 8.43 -28.13
C ILE A 359 -18.40 9.72 -28.32
N VAL A 360 -17.91 10.25 -27.20
CA VAL A 360 -16.90 11.31 -27.15
C VAL A 360 -15.53 10.65 -27.13
N THR A 361 -14.68 10.96 -28.11
CA THR A 361 -13.38 10.29 -28.28
C THR A 361 -12.33 11.22 -28.92
N GLN A 362 -11.09 10.76 -29.01
CA GLN A 362 -10.03 11.38 -29.81
C GLN A 362 -10.03 10.82 -31.25
N THR A 363 -9.58 11.60 -32.24
CA THR A 363 -9.51 11.18 -33.65
C THR A 363 -8.76 9.85 -33.83
N ALA A 364 -7.65 9.66 -33.11
CA ALA A 364 -6.82 8.46 -33.20
C ALA A 364 -7.56 7.17 -32.78
N LEU A 365 -8.55 7.30 -31.87
CA LEU A 365 -9.30 6.16 -31.33
C LEU A 365 -10.61 5.90 -32.09
N GLN A 366 -11.06 6.82 -32.96
CA GLN A 366 -12.36 6.73 -33.64
C GLN A 366 -12.53 5.41 -34.41
N SER A 367 -11.49 4.96 -35.11
CA SER A 367 -11.54 3.76 -35.97
C SER A 367 -11.77 2.45 -35.22
N ARG A 368 -11.60 2.44 -33.88
CA ARG A 368 -11.82 1.28 -33.00
C ARG A 368 -13.30 0.96 -32.80
N TYR A 369 -14.18 1.94 -32.99
CA TYR A 369 -15.59 1.83 -32.66
C TYR A 369 -16.48 1.74 -33.90
N ASN A 370 -17.67 1.17 -33.74
CA ASN A 370 -18.62 0.99 -34.83
C ASN A 370 -19.03 2.35 -35.45
N ALA A 371 -18.98 2.43 -36.79
CA ALA A 371 -19.35 3.62 -37.55
C ALA A 371 -20.83 4.03 -37.41
N SER A 372 -21.71 3.16 -36.87
CA SER A 372 -23.11 3.51 -36.57
C SER A 372 -23.27 4.47 -35.40
N LEU A 373 -22.25 4.62 -34.56
CA LEU A 373 -22.25 5.56 -33.43
C LEU A 373 -22.01 6.99 -33.91
N GLN A 374 -22.58 7.96 -33.22
CA GLN A 374 -22.28 9.37 -33.44
C GLN A 374 -21.01 9.75 -32.67
N PHE A 375 -20.03 10.30 -33.36
CA PHE A 375 -18.75 10.69 -32.77
C PHE A 375 -18.67 12.19 -32.50
N VAL A 376 -18.17 12.53 -31.31
CA VAL A 376 -17.71 13.88 -30.98
C VAL A 376 -16.22 13.82 -30.69
N LEU A 377 -15.43 14.42 -31.59
CA LEU A 377 -13.97 14.37 -31.53
C LEU A 377 -13.42 15.53 -30.68
N LEU A 378 -12.78 15.19 -29.57
CA LEU A 378 -12.29 16.13 -28.57
C LEU A 378 -11.19 17.06 -29.12
N ASP A 379 -10.38 16.55 -30.05
CA ASP A 379 -9.19 17.18 -30.62
C ASP A 379 -9.45 17.97 -31.92
N GLN A 380 -10.69 17.94 -32.44
CA GLN A 380 -11.05 18.66 -33.68
C GLN A 380 -11.93 19.90 -33.44
N LEU A 381 -12.48 20.07 -32.25
CA LEU A 381 -13.38 21.18 -31.95
C LEU A 381 -12.60 22.46 -31.62
N VAL A 382 -12.75 23.46 -32.47
CA VAL A 382 -12.25 24.82 -32.20
C VAL A 382 -13.15 25.46 -31.14
N THR A 383 -12.56 26.01 -30.08
CA THR A 383 -13.29 26.70 -29.01
C THR A 383 -14.09 27.87 -29.58
N GLN A 384 -15.42 27.77 -29.57
CA GLN A 384 -16.34 28.78 -30.10
C GLN A 384 -17.26 29.37 -29.03
N ALA A 385 -17.52 28.64 -27.94
CA ALA A 385 -18.48 29.02 -26.92
C ALA A 385 -17.80 29.46 -25.61
N SER A 386 -18.04 30.72 -25.21
CA SER A 386 -17.67 31.21 -23.87
C SER A 386 -18.80 31.08 -22.85
N GLN A 387 -20.05 30.93 -23.29
CA GLN A 387 -21.21 30.86 -22.40
C GLN A 387 -21.50 29.43 -21.93
N ASN A 388 -21.85 29.30 -20.64
CA ASN A 388 -22.25 28.03 -20.05
C ASN A 388 -23.57 27.55 -20.68
N PRO A 389 -23.68 26.25 -21.05
CA PRO A 389 -24.91 25.69 -21.57
C PRO A 389 -26.00 25.69 -20.49
N GLN A 390 -27.25 25.93 -20.88
CA GLN A 390 -28.38 25.73 -19.98
C GLN A 390 -28.59 24.24 -19.73
N ARG A 391 -28.86 23.89 -18.46
CA ARG A 391 -29.08 22.51 -18.01
C ARG A 391 -30.43 22.38 -17.33
N THR A 392 -31.02 21.20 -17.43
CA THR A 392 -32.25 20.81 -16.71
C THR A 392 -32.03 19.61 -15.79
N THR A 393 -30.77 19.22 -15.57
CA THR A 393 -30.36 18.10 -14.71
C THR A 393 -30.79 18.34 -13.27
N ARG A 394 -31.35 17.30 -12.65
CA ARG A 394 -31.77 17.28 -11.26
C ARG A 394 -30.73 16.54 -10.41
N PRO A 395 -30.68 16.78 -9.09
CA PRO A 395 -29.79 16.05 -8.18
C PRO A 395 -29.93 14.53 -8.22
N THR A 396 -31.14 14.03 -8.50
CA THR A 396 -31.44 12.61 -8.58
C THR A 396 -31.14 11.99 -9.95
N ASP A 397 -30.74 12.77 -10.95
CA ASP A 397 -30.36 12.21 -12.26
C ASP A 397 -28.96 11.57 -12.17
N CYS A 398 -28.68 10.63 -13.09
CA CYS A 398 -27.41 9.93 -13.16
C CYS A 398 -26.27 10.91 -13.52
N ALA A 399 -25.13 10.80 -12.84
CA ALA A 399 -23.89 11.50 -13.16
C ALA A 399 -22.97 10.63 -14.02
N TYR A 400 -22.84 9.35 -13.67
CA TYR A 400 -22.04 8.40 -14.44
C TYR A 400 -22.50 6.95 -14.21
N VAL A 401 -22.09 6.08 -15.14
CA VAL A 401 -22.18 4.63 -14.98
C VAL A 401 -20.80 4.02 -15.10
N ILE A 402 -20.31 3.40 -14.03
CA ILE A 402 -19.04 2.68 -14.03
C ILE A 402 -19.29 1.19 -14.05
N PHE A 403 -18.68 0.49 -15.01
CA PHE A 403 -18.79 -0.97 -15.11
C PHE A 403 -17.78 -1.63 -14.18
N THR A 404 -18.28 -2.55 -13.35
CA THR A 404 -17.48 -3.39 -12.45
C THR A 404 -17.59 -4.86 -12.88
N SER A 405 -16.69 -5.72 -12.39
CA SER A 405 -16.77 -7.18 -12.62
C SER A 405 -18.06 -7.76 -12.03
N GLY A 406 -18.58 -8.82 -12.64
CA GLY A 406 -19.86 -9.42 -12.25
C GLY A 406 -19.74 -10.92 -11.98
N SER A 407 -20.37 -11.38 -10.89
CA SER A 407 -20.35 -12.79 -10.46
C SER A 407 -20.95 -13.76 -11.48
N THR A 408 -21.78 -13.27 -12.40
CA THR A 408 -22.36 -14.03 -13.52
C THR A 408 -21.43 -14.16 -14.73
N GLY A 409 -20.21 -13.61 -14.64
CA GLY A 409 -19.23 -13.60 -15.72
C GLY A 409 -19.39 -12.47 -16.73
N LYS A 410 -20.28 -11.51 -16.47
CA LYS A 410 -20.46 -10.31 -17.31
C LYS A 410 -20.38 -9.03 -16.47
N PRO A 411 -19.76 -7.94 -16.99
CA PRO A 411 -19.69 -6.67 -16.28
C PRO A 411 -21.06 -6.09 -15.93
N LYS A 412 -21.14 -5.42 -14.78
CA LYS A 412 -22.35 -4.74 -14.29
C LYS A 412 -22.11 -3.23 -14.18
N GLY A 413 -22.98 -2.42 -14.79
CA GLY A 413 -22.89 -0.96 -14.76
C GLY A 413 -23.55 -0.40 -13.50
N VAL A 414 -22.80 0.28 -12.64
CA VAL A 414 -23.31 0.91 -11.41
C VAL A 414 -23.71 2.36 -11.69
N GLN A 415 -24.98 2.71 -11.44
CA GLN A 415 -25.51 4.03 -11.74
C GLN A 415 -25.39 4.97 -10.53
N ILE A 416 -24.58 6.02 -10.64
CA ILE A 416 -24.35 7.00 -9.57
C ILE A 416 -25.09 8.30 -9.85
N SER A 417 -25.81 8.81 -8.86
CA SER A 417 -26.56 10.07 -8.97
C SER A 417 -25.69 11.31 -8.78
N GLN A 418 -26.13 12.46 -9.29
CA GLN A 418 -25.47 13.76 -9.08
C GLN A 418 -25.34 14.10 -7.59
N GLN A 419 -26.40 13.91 -6.80
CA GLN A 419 -26.39 14.21 -5.36
C GLN A 419 -25.41 13.34 -4.58
N ALA A 420 -25.26 12.05 -4.93
CA ALA A 420 -24.29 11.17 -4.29
C ALA A 420 -22.86 11.64 -4.59
N LEU A 421 -22.55 11.88 -5.86
CA LEU A 421 -21.25 12.40 -6.28
C LEU A 421 -20.93 13.75 -5.61
N VAL A 422 -21.88 14.68 -5.57
CA VAL A 422 -21.68 15.99 -4.94
C VAL A 422 -21.49 15.86 -3.43
N ASN A 423 -22.28 15.02 -2.75
CA ASN A 423 -22.11 14.75 -1.32
C ASN A 423 -20.71 14.19 -1.03
N PHE A 424 -20.24 13.24 -1.83
CA PHE A 424 -18.89 12.69 -1.74
C PHE A 424 -17.83 13.79 -1.87
N LEU A 425 -17.87 14.58 -2.93
CA LEU A 425 -16.85 15.60 -3.21
C LEU A 425 -16.82 16.71 -2.14
N LEU A 426 -17.98 17.13 -1.64
CA LEU A 426 -18.08 18.10 -0.55
C LEU A 426 -17.54 17.54 0.76
N THR A 427 -17.76 16.25 1.03
CA THR A 427 -17.14 15.59 2.18
C THR A 427 -15.62 15.58 2.03
N MET A 428 -15.08 15.16 0.88
CA MET A 428 -13.64 15.08 0.64
C MET A 428 -12.95 16.45 0.70
N ARG A 429 -13.65 17.51 0.26
CA ARG A 429 -13.23 18.90 0.42
C ARG A 429 -13.01 19.28 1.88
N GLU A 430 -13.81 18.77 2.81
CA GLU A 430 -13.72 19.07 4.24
C GLU A 430 -12.78 18.11 4.97
N ARG A 431 -12.80 16.83 4.61
CA ARG A 431 -11.99 15.77 5.21
C ARG A 431 -11.74 14.67 4.18
N PRO A 432 -10.49 14.46 3.70
CA PRO A 432 -9.19 14.93 4.21
C PRO A 432 -8.90 16.44 4.15
N GLY A 433 -9.70 17.21 3.42
CA GLY A 433 -9.54 18.67 3.37
C GLY A 433 -8.70 19.09 2.18
N LEU A 434 -9.30 19.78 1.20
CA LEU A 434 -8.60 20.35 0.04
C LEU A 434 -8.93 21.84 -0.10
N SER A 435 -7.97 22.61 -0.60
CA SER A 435 -8.00 24.06 -0.73
C SER A 435 -7.45 24.53 -2.08
N ALA A 436 -7.56 25.82 -2.35
CA ALA A 436 -7.03 26.43 -3.59
C ALA A 436 -5.50 26.33 -3.72
N THR A 437 -4.77 26.04 -2.64
CA THR A 437 -3.31 25.84 -2.68
C THR A 437 -2.91 24.40 -2.94
N ASP A 438 -3.86 23.46 -2.96
CA ASP A 438 -3.57 22.06 -3.15
C ASP A 438 -3.34 21.71 -4.61
N THR A 439 -2.31 20.90 -4.85
CA THR A 439 -1.98 20.32 -6.15
C THR A 439 -2.12 18.80 -6.03
N LEU A 440 -3.08 18.25 -6.76
CA LEU A 440 -3.39 16.82 -6.75
C LEU A 440 -2.80 16.12 -7.97
N LEU A 441 -2.02 15.07 -7.74
CA LEU A 441 -1.53 14.19 -8.80
C LEU A 441 -2.54 13.07 -9.07
N ALA A 442 -3.23 13.16 -10.21
CA ALA A 442 -4.21 12.18 -10.63
C ALA A 442 -3.50 11.04 -11.35
N VAL A 443 -3.64 9.82 -10.84
CA VAL A 443 -2.97 8.59 -11.32
C VAL A 443 -3.96 7.50 -11.72
N THR A 444 -5.22 7.59 -11.30
CA THR A 444 -6.19 6.51 -11.46
C THR A 444 -6.99 6.61 -12.77
N THR A 445 -7.22 5.47 -13.44
CA THR A 445 -8.06 5.39 -14.66
C THR A 445 -9.49 5.87 -14.40
N ILE A 446 -10.10 6.55 -15.38
CA ILE A 446 -11.50 7.01 -15.31
C ILE A 446 -12.51 5.86 -15.34
N SER A 447 -12.07 4.65 -15.68
CA SER A 447 -12.87 3.42 -15.58
C SER A 447 -12.96 2.90 -14.14
N PHE A 448 -12.31 3.57 -13.19
CA PHE A 448 -12.40 3.31 -11.76
C PHE A 448 -12.92 4.56 -11.05
N ASP A 449 -13.89 4.37 -10.15
CA ASP A 449 -14.67 5.45 -9.53
C ASP A 449 -13.83 6.40 -8.66
N ILE A 450 -12.73 5.92 -8.08
CA ILE A 450 -11.85 6.73 -7.24
C ILE A 450 -11.18 7.89 -8.01
N ALA A 451 -11.12 7.82 -9.34
CA ALA A 451 -10.69 8.94 -10.19
C ALA A 451 -11.58 10.18 -10.04
N ALA A 452 -12.85 10.02 -9.60
CA ALA A 452 -13.74 11.15 -9.35
C ALA A 452 -13.18 12.10 -8.27
N LEU A 453 -12.56 11.57 -7.21
CA LEU A 453 -11.90 12.38 -6.18
C LEU A 453 -10.78 13.21 -6.82
N GLU A 454 -9.91 12.53 -7.58
CA GLU A 454 -8.70 13.11 -8.16
C GLU A 454 -9.03 14.23 -9.15
N LEU A 455 -10.02 14.00 -10.00
CA LEU A 455 -10.34 14.92 -11.09
C LEU A 455 -11.24 16.08 -10.68
N TYR A 456 -12.17 15.87 -9.73
CA TYR A 456 -13.21 16.87 -9.46
C TYR A 456 -13.00 17.64 -8.16
N THR A 457 -12.46 17.04 -7.11
CA THR A 457 -12.33 17.74 -5.80
C THR A 457 -11.48 19.01 -5.90
N PRO A 458 -10.30 19.01 -6.56
CA PRO A 458 -9.50 20.23 -6.72
C PRO A 458 -10.26 21.31 -7.51
N LEU A 459 -11.03 20.91 -8.53
CA LEU A 459 -11.82 21.81 -9.37
C LEU A 459 -12.99 22.49 -8.64
N LEU A 460 -13.38 21.99 -7.47
CA LEU A 460 -14.42 22.59 -6.63
C LEU A 460 -13.87 23.61 -5.62
N VAL A 461 -12.56 23.65 -5.42
CA VAL A 461 -11.91 24.49 -4.39
C VAL A 461 -10.92 25.50 -4.97
N GLY A 462 -10.76 25.53 -6.30
CA GLY A 462 -9.76 26.38 -6.97
C GLY A 462 -8.35 25.80 -6.96
N GLY A 463 -8.20 24.50 -6.66
CA GLY A 463 -6.93 23.79 -6.67
C GLY A 463 -6.47 23.41 -8.08
N HIS A 464 -5.37 22.65 -8.15
CA HIS A 464 -4.72 22.27 -9.41
C HIS A 464 -4.66 20.74 -9.55
N VAL A 465 -5.11 20.22 -10.71
CA VAL A 465 -5.02 18.80 -11.06
C VAL A 465 -3.84 18.56 -12.01
N ILE A 466 -3.04 17.53 -11.75
CA ILE A 466 -1.98 17.08 -12.64
C ILE A 466 -2.32 15.69 -13.12
N ILE A 467 -2.57 15.55 -14.42
CA ILE A 467 -2.94 14.27 -15.03
C ILE A 467 -1.65 13.60 -15.50
N THR A 468 -1.34 12.44 -14.92
CA THR A 468 -0.28 11.56 -15.43
C THR A 468 -0.70 10.90 -16.74
N THR A 469 0.24 10.51 -17.58
CA THR A 469 0.00 9.55 -18.67
C THR A 469 0.06 8.11 -18.17
N ASP A 470 -0.42 7.16 -18.98
CA ASP A 470 -0.37 5.73 -18.62
C ASP A 470 1.06 5.21 -18.42
N SER A 471 2.00 5.73 -19.21
CA SER A 471 3.44 5.40 -19.05
C SER A 471 4.01 5.95 -17.74
N GLU A 472 3.62 7.17 -17.33
CA GLU A 472 4.09 7.79 -16.10
C GLU A 472 3.52 7.08 -14.86
N THR A 473 2.26 6.67 -14.88
CA THR A 473 1.65 5.91 -13.77
C THR A 473 2.33 4.55 -13.55
N ARG A 474 2.82 3.91 -14.63
CA ARG A 474 3.50 2.61 -14.57
C ARG A 474 4.98 2.72 -14.18
N ASP A 475 5.60 3.88 -14.36
CA ASP A 475 7.00 4.14 -13.98
C ASP A 475 7.10 4.81 -12.60
N SER A 476 7.42 4.01 -11.59
CA SER A 476 7.53 4.48 -10.20
C SER A 476 8.59 5.57 -10.01
N TYR A 477 9.67 5.58 -10.80
CA TYR A 477 10.70 6.62 -10.71
C TYR A 477 10.15 7.94 -11.21
N ARG A 478 9.50 7.91 -12.37
CA ARG A 478 8.86 9.10 -12.94
C ARG A 478 7.77 9.64 -12.02
N LEU A 479 6.98 8.77 -11.41
CA LEU A 479 5.96 9.16 -10.45
C LEU A 479 6.57 9.85 -9.21
N ALA A 480 7.68 9.34 -8.68
CA ALA A 480 8.42 9.98 -7.59
C ALA A 480 9.02 11.35 -7.99
N ASP A 481 9.51 11.49 -9.22
CA ASP A 481 10.00 12.76 -9.76
C ASP A 481 8.86 13.77 -9.86
N MET A 482 7.70 13.38 -10.40
CA MET A 482 6.52 14.24 -10.52
C MET A 482 6.02 14.77 -9.17
N LEU A 483 6.05 13.94 -8.12
CA LEU A 483 5.73 14.38 -6.75
C LEU A 483 6.62 15.54 -6.29
N SER A 484 7.86 15.58 -6.75
CA SER A 484 8.83 16.63 -6.42
C SER A 484 8.69 17.84 -7.35
N GLU A 485 8.75 17.62 -8.66
CA GLU A 485 8.72 18.63 -9.73
C GLU A 485 7.49 19.54 -9.64
N HIS A 486 6.33 18.95 -9.37
CA HIS A 486 5.07 19.68 -9.36
C HIS A 486 4.61 20.14 -7.98
N SER A 487 5.44 19.95 -6.97
CA SER A 487 5.10 20.28 -5.59
C SER A 487 3.77 19.71 -5.10
N VAL A 488 3.49 18.45 -5.46
CA VAL A 488 2.23 17.77 -5.17
C VAL A 488 1.94 17.77 -3.67
N THR A 489 0.72 18.14 -3.29
CA THR A 489 0.26 18.17 -1.89
C THR A 489 -0.76 17.08 -1.59
N VAL A 490 -1.39 16.48 -2.61
CA VAL A 490 -2.32 15.36 -2.43
C VAL A 490 -2.07 14.31 -3.50
N MET A 491 -2.01 13.04 -3.10
CA MET A 491 -2.05 11.92 -4.04
C MET A 491 -2.88 10.80 -3.44
N GLN A 492 -3.79 10.27 -4.27
CA GLN A 492 -4.53 9.06 -3.98
C GLN A 492 -3.92 7.90 -4.75
N ALA A 493 -3.74 6.78 -4.09
CA ALA A 493 -3.31 5.56 -4.76
C ALA A 493 -3.68 4.31 -3.96
N THR A 494 -3.65 3.16 -4.61
CA THR A 494 -3.84 1.86 -3.94
C THR A 494 -2.61 1.49 -3.11
N PRO A 495 -2.74 0.61 -2.09
CA PRO A 495 -1.59 0.05 -1.39
C PRO A 495 -0.49 -0.48 -2.31
N ALA A 496 -0.84 -1.13 -3.42
CA ALA A 496 0.11 -1.60 -4.44
C ALA A 496 0.98 -0.45 -5.01
N THR A 497 0.37 0.65 -5.45
CA THR A 497 1.12 1.80 -5.99
C THR A 497 2.04 2.43 -4.94
N TRP A 498 1.60 2.49 -3.68
CA TRP A 498 2.44 2.98 -2.58
C TRP A 498 3.64 2.04 -2.32
N ARG A 499 3.43 0.72 -2.34
CA ARG A 499 4.54 -0.26 -2.24
C ARG A 499 5.53 -0.10 -3.39
N MET A 500 5.06 0.12 -4.62
CA MET A 500 5.93 0.39 -5.77
C MET A 500 6.84 1.60 -5.55
N LEU A 501 6.31 2.70 -4.99
CA LEU A 501 7.12 3.89 -4.65
C LEU A 501 8.14 3.59 -3.54
N LEU A 502 7.74 2.87 -2.50
CA LEU A 502 8.65 2.49 -1.40
C LEU A 502 9.77 1.56 -1.89
N ALA A 503 9.47 0.64 -2.80
CA ALA A 503 10.42 -0.33 -3.36
C ALA A 503 11.59 0.33 -4.10
N ILE A 504 11.38 1.51 -4.71
CA ILE A 504 12.46 2.27 -5.37
C ILE A 504 13.23 3.21 -4.43
N GLY A 505 12.89 3.22 -3.14
CA GLY A 505 13.55 4.03 -2.12
C GLY A 505 13.01 5.45 -1.98
N TRP A 506 11.74 5.70 -2.34
CA TRP A 506 11.10 7.00 -2.14
C TRP A 506 11.11 7.41 -0.66
N GLN A 507 11.64 8.60 -0.39
CA GLN A 507 11.87 9.11 0.97
C GLN A 507 10.64 9.81 1.57
N GLY A 508 9.55 9.94 0.81
CA GLY A 508 8.39 10.70 1.24
C GLY A 508 8.43 12.17 0.82
N ARG A 509 7.34 12.88 1.10
CA ARG A 509 7.19 14.32 0.94
C ARG A 509 6.41 14.88 2.14
N PRO A 510 7.03 15.68 3.04
CA PRO A 510 6.38 16.13 4.27
C PRO A 510 5.11 16.98 4.09
N THR A 511 4.87 17.53 2.90
CA THR A 511 3.65 18.31 2.59
C THR A 511 2.54 17.47 1.94
N LEU A 512 2.79 16.18 1.69
CA LEU A 512 1.89 15.33 0.93
C LEU A 512 0.86 14.67 1.85
N LYS A 513 -0.43 14.89 1.58
CA LYS A 513 -1.52 14.06 2.08
C LYS A 513 -1.58 12.78 1.25
N ILE A 514 -1.33 11.66 1.91
CA ILE A 514 -1.31 10.32 1.32
C ILE A 514 -2.69 9.72 1.52
N LEU A 515 -3.43 9.52 0.43
CA LEU A 515 -4.72 8.84 0.46
C LEU A 515 -4.55 7.42 -0.06
N SER A 516 -4.85 6.42 0.77
CA SER A 516 -4.75 5.01 0.42
C SER A 516 -6.11 4.34 0.48
N GLY A 517 -6.50 3.67 -0.60
CA GLY A 517 -7.79 3.00 -0.66
C GLY A 517 -7.91 2.01 -1.82
N GLY A 518 -9.00 1.26 -1.83
CA GLY A 518 -9.29 0.26 -2.84
C GLY A 518 -8.80 -1.14 -2.47
N GLU A 519 -8.00 -1.29 -1.42
CA GLU A 519 -7.58 -2.56 -0.79
C GLU A 519 -7.45 -2.35 0.72
N ALA A 520 -7.32 -3.44 1.49
CA ALA A 520 -6.96 -3.32 2.89
C ALA A 520 -5.56 -2.69 3.00
N LEU A 521 -5.40 -1.67 3.85
CA LEU A 521 -4.12 -1.04 4.12
C LEU A 521 -3.35 -1.87 5.17
N PRO A 522 -2.26 -2.55 4.81
CA PRO A 522 -1.52 -3.38 5.77
C PRO A 522 -0.79 -2.51 6.79
N GLN A 523 -0.68 -3.01 8.03
CA GLN A 523 -0.03 -2.31 9.14
C GLN A 523 1.42 -1.90 8.84
N ASP A 524 2.19 -2.78 8.20
CA ASP A 524 3.58 -2.51 7.81
C ASP A 524 3.70 -1.39 6.78
N LEU A 525 2.72 -1.29 5.88
CA LEU A 525 2.67 -0.24 4.87
C LEU A 525 2.22 1.09 5.49
N ALA A 526 1.22 1.06 6.37
CA ALA A 526 0.75 2.24 7.10
C ALA A 526 1.89 2.88 7.90
N ALA A 527 2.66 2.09 8.67
CA ALA A 527 3.80 2.58 9.43
C ALA A 527 4.88 3.23 8.56
N GLN A 528 5.14 2.67 7.38
CA GLN A 528 6.10 3.25 6.43
C GLN A 528 5.60 4.55 5.80
N LEU A 529 4.33 4.63 5.41
CA LEU A 529 3.76 5.82 4.76
C LEU A 529 3.53 6.96 5.74
N TYR A 530 3.14 6.65 6.98
CA TYR A 530 2.81 7.64 8.00
C TYR A 530 3.96 8.62 8.27
N THR A 531 5.20 8.13 8.26
CA THR A 531 6.41 8.96 8.46
C THR A 531 6.86 9.71 7.21
N ARG A 532 6.20 9.52 6.07
CA ARG A 532 6.59 10.01 4.74
C ARG A 532 5.65 11.07 4.16
N GLY A 533 4.55 11.38 4.84
CA GLY A 533 3.57 12.38 4.43
C GLY A 533 3.26 13.39 5.53
N ALA A 534 2.47 14.40 5.20
CA ALA A 534 1.83 15.27 6.19
C ALA A 534 0.75 14.51 6.97
N GLU A 535 -0.03 13.71 6.24
CA GLU A 535 -1.16 12.94 6.74
C GLU A 535 -1.27 11.65 5.93
N LEU A 536 -1.77 10.59 6.56
CA LEU A 536 -2.11 9.33 5.91
C LEU A 536 -3.57 9.01 6.19
N TRP A 537 -4.32 8.70 5.14
CA TRP A 537 -5.73 8.37 5.21
C TRP A 537 -5.99 6.99 4.61
N ASN A 538 -6.66 6.12 5.36
CA ASN A 538 -7.22 4.87 4.85
C ASN A 538 -8.67 5.11 4.41
N MET A 539 -8.98 4.76 3.17
CA MET A 539 -10.23 5.08 2.50
C MET A 539 -10.91 3.79 2.05
N TYR A 540 -12.21 3.65 2.36
CA TYR A 540 -12.97 2.46 2.02
C TYR A 540 -14.33 2.81 1.45
N GLY A 541 -14.70 2.09 0.40
CA GLY A 541 -16.01 2.18 -0.23
C GLY A 541 -16.11 1.22 -1.41
N PRO A 542 -17.26 0.57 -1.60
CA PRO A 542 -17.61 -0.06 -2.87
C PRO A 542 -18.17 0.98 -3.85
N THR A 543 -18.09 0.68 -5.15
CA THR A 543 -18.64 1.56 -6.19
C THR A 543 -20.14 1.81 -6.03
N GLU A 544 -20.89 0.84 -5.53
CA GLU A 544 -22.32 0.98 -5.24
C GLU A 544 -22.64 1.93 -4.06
N ALA A 545 -21.63 2.43 -3.35
CA ALA A 545 -21.73 3.47 -2.33
C ALA A 545 -20.88 4.71 -2.68
N THR A 546 -20.68 4.97 -3.98
CA THR A 546 -20.04 6.17 -4.53
C THR A 546 -18.65 6.44 -3.95
N VAL A 547 -17.64 5.79 -4.53
CA VAL A 547 -16.22 6.00 -4.24
C VAL A 547 -15.81 5.57 -2.83
N TRP A 548 -15.93 6.44 -1.82
CA TRP A 548 -15.59 6.16 -0.43
C TRP A 548 -16.78 6.39 0.49
N ALA A 549 -17.11 5.40 1.32
CA ALA A 549 -18.18 5.45 2.30
C ALA A 549 -17.65 5.69 3.73
N THR A 550 -16.41 5.27 4.01
CA THR A 550 -15.74 5.48 5.30
C THR A 550 -14.31 5.94 5.10
N ILE A 551 -13.80 6.71 6.07
CA ILE A 551 -12.43 7.21 6.07
C ILE A 551 -11.82 7.10 7.48
N HIS A 552 -10.53 6.79 7.56
CA HIS A 552 -9.72 6.80 8.78
C HIS A 552 -8.48 7.65 8.59
N GLN A 553 -8.26 8.63 9.47
CA GLN A 553 -6.99 9.35 9.53
C GLN A 553 -6.04 8.53 10.41
N ILE A 554 -4.96 8.03 9.83
CA ILE A 554 -3.98 7.25 10.57
C ILE A 554 -3.28 8.15 11.59
N THR A 555 -3.16 7.65 12.81
CA THR A 555 -2.53 8.32 13.96
C THR A 555 -1.29 7.58 14.44
N ASP A 556 -0.50 8.22 15.32
CA ASP A 556 0.63 7.58 15.99
C ASP A 556 0.22 6.29 16.71
N HIS A 557 -0.99 6.24 17.30
CA HIS A 557 -1.48 5.05 17.99
C HIS A 557 -1.67 3.90 17.01
N ASP A 558 -2.29 4.17 15.86
CA ASP A 558 -2.55 3.15 14.83
C ASP A 558 -1.26 2.49 14.36
N VAL A 559 -0.15 3.24 14.20
CA VAL A 559 1.11 2.69 13.66
C VAL A 559 2.09 2.19 14.72
N SER A 560 1.96 2.65 15.97
CA SER A 560 2.85 2.22 17.07
C SER A 560 2.42 0.89 17.69
N ASP A 561 1.12 0.58 17.67
CA ASP A 561 0.60 -0.70 18.16
C ASP A 561 0.43 -1.71 17.03
N SER A 562 1.44 -2.55 16.81
CA SER A 562 1.38 -3.63 15.82
C SER A 562 0.33 -4.72 16.11
N THR A 563 -0.33 -4.68 17.26
CA THR A 563 -1.33 -5.68 17.65
C THR A 563 -2.73 -5.34 17.13
N GLN A 564 -2.98 -4.11 16.70
CA GLN A 564 -4.27 -3.70 16.15
C GLN A 564 -4.22 -3.57 14.62
N ALA A 565 -5.29 -4.01 13.96
CA ALA A 565 -5.45 -3.85 12.52
C ALA A 565 -5.85 -2.41 12.18
N VAL A 566 -5.36 -1.89 11.05
CA VAL A 566 -5.77 -0.58 10.54
C VAL A 566 -7.25 -0.61 10.18
N THR A 567 -8.05 0.21 10.87
CA THR A 567 -9.49 0.29 10.63
C THR A 567 -9.80 1.04 9.33
N ILE A 568 -11.00 0.83 8.78
CA ILE A 568 -11.56 1.64 7.69
C ILE A 568 -12.26 2.92 8.23
N GLY A 569 -12.18 3.15 9.53
CA GLY A 569 -12.61 4.39 10.17
C GLY A 569 -14.12 4.49 10.34
N LYS A 570 -14.66 5.69 10.10
CA LYS A 570 -16.08 6.03 10.34
C LYS A 570 -16.78 6.47 9.06
N PRO A 571 -18.12 6.36 9.00
CA PRO A 571 -18.87 6.78 7.82
C PRO A 571 -18.69 8.28 7.53
N ILE A 572 -18.66 8.63 6.25
CA ILE A 572 -18.61 10.03 5.81
C ILE A 572 -19.99 10.71 5.94
N ALA A 573 -20.04 12.01 5.65
CA ALA A 573 -21.26 12.79 5.75
C ALA A 573 -22.42 12.17 4.95
N ASN A 574 -23.62 12.21 5.54
CA ASN A 574 -24.86 11.67 5.00
C ASN A 574 -24.80 10.18 4.63
N THR A 575 -23.87 9.42 5.24
CA THR A 575 -23.65 7.99 5.02
C THR A 575 -23.78 7.23 6.32
N ARG A 576 -24.45 6.08 6.28
CA ARG A 576 -24.62 5.21 7.46
C ARG A 576 -24.02 3.85 7.16
N CYS A 577 -23.30 3.28 8.10
CA CYS A 577 -22.80 1.92 8.02
C CYS A 577 -23.42 1.10 9.15
N TYR A 578 -23.89 -0.10 8.84
CA TYR A 578 -24.44 -1.03 9.82
C TYR A 578 -23.71 -2.36 9.71
N ILE A 579 -23.40 -2.96 10.86
CA ILE A 579 -22.83 -4.30 10.94
C ILE A 579 -23.91 -5.21 11.52
N LEU A 580 -24.46 -6.07 10.66
CA LEU A 580 -25.64 -6.87 10.97
C LEU A 580 -25.35 -8.36 10.84
N ASP A 581 -26.05 -9.16 11.62
CA ASP A 581 -26.07 -10.60 11.46
C ASP A 581 -26.99 -11.05 10.30
N LYS A 582 -27.12 -12.36 10.09
CA LYS A 582 -27.94 -12.94 9.02
C LYS A 582 -29.45 -12.70 9.19
N HIS A 583 -29.89 -12.25 10.36
CA HIS A 583 -31.28 -11.87 10.66
C HIS A 583 -31.50 -10.35 10.57
N PHE A 584 -30.48 -9.61 10.12
CA PHE A 584 -30.47 -8.15 10.02
C PHE A 584 -30.53 -7.43 11.38
N GLU A 585 -30.11 -8.09 12.45
CA GLU A 585 -29.97 -7.50 13.77
C GLU A 585 -28.53 -6.98 13.98
N PRO A 586 -28.33 -5.86 14.69
CA PRO A 586 -26.99 -5.34 14.96
C PRO A 586 -26.14 -6.32 15.77
N THR A 587 -24.88 -6.51 15.37
CA THR A 587 -23.94 -7.35 16.12
C THR A 587 -23.35 -6.58 17.32
N PRO A 588 -23.00 -7.27 18.42
CA PRO A 588 -22.24 -6.65 19.50
C PRO A 588 -20.89 -6.08 19.04
N ILE A 589 -20.38 -5.08 19.76
CA ILE A 589 -19.04 -4.53 19.53
C ILE A 589 -18.01 -5.66 19.61
N GLY A 590 -17.11 -5.72 18.61
CA GLY A 590 -16.11 -6.78 18.45
C GLY A 590 -16.60 -8.04 17.73
N VAL A 591 -17.91 -8.23 17.58
CA VAL A 591 -18.49 -9.40 16.88
C VAL A 591 -18.59 -9.15 15.39
N ILE A 592 -18.17 -10.14 14.61
CA ILE A 592 -18.14 -10.10 13.15
C ILE A 592 -19.57 -10.15 12.60
N GLY A 593 -19.89 -9.27 11.67
CA GLY A 593 -21.13 -9.27 10.90
C GLY A 593 -20.92 -8.79 9.47
N ASN A 594 -22.01 -8.74 8.72
CA ASN A 594 -22.04 -8.22 7.35
C ASN A 594 -22.17 -6.69 7.37
N LEU A 595 -21.37 -6.01 6.55
CA LEU A 595 -21.42 -4.56 6.39
C LEU A 595 -22.53 -4.16 5.39
N TYR A 596 -23.35 -3.20 5.80
CA TYR A 596 -24.40 -2.57 4.99
C TYR A 596 -24.19 -1.07 4.98
N ILE A 597 -24.38 -0.43 3.82
CA ILE A 597 -24.17 1.01 3.65
C ILE A 597 -25.48 1.68 3.21
N GLY A 598 -25.88 2.74 3.90
CA GLY A 598 -27.08 3.52 3.64
C GLY A 598 -26.79 5.02 3.48
N GLY A 599 -27.83 5.77 3.12
CA GLY A 599 -27.78 7.22 2.97
C GLY A 599 -27.58 7.67 1.52
N VAL A 600 -27.23 8.94 1.33
CA VAL A 600 -27.23 9.59 0.00
C VAL A 600 -26.19 9.02 -0.96
N GLN A 601 -25.16 8.35 -0.43
CA GLN A 601 -24.08 7.75 -1.22
C GLN A 601 -24.49 6.48 -1.98
N VAL A 602 -25.61 5.86 -1.61
CA VAL A 602 -26.05 4.61 -2.22
C VAL A 602 -26.42 4.84 -3.69
N ALA A 603 -25.87 4.00 -4.56
CA ALA A 603 -26.12 4.02 -6.00
C ALA A 603 -27.60 3.80 -6.32
N GLN A 604 -28.02 4.23 -7.51
CA GLN A 604 -29.40 4.05 -7.97
C GLN A 604 -29.71 2.58 -8.28
N GLY A 605 -28.68 1.77 -8.55
CA GLY A 605 -28.79 0.36 -8.87
C GLY A 605 -27.83 -0.07 -9.97
N TYR A 606 -28.07 -1.26 -10.51
CA TYR A 606 -27.34 -1.81 -11.65
C TYR A 606 -28.11 -1.60 -12.96
N LEU A 607 -27.43 -1.04 -13.95
CA LEU A 607 -27.99 -0.71 -15.26
C LEU A 607 -28.57 -1.96 -15.94
N GLY A 608 -29.88 -1.92 -16.23
CA GLY A 608 -30.58 -3.01 -16.91
C GLY A 608 -30.73 -4.30 -16.09
N GLN A 609 -30.46 -4.28 -14.78
CA GLN A 609 -30.48 -5.46 -13.91
C GLN A 609 -31.35 -5.25 -12.65
N PRO A 610 -32.69 -5.17 -12.78
CA PRO A 610 -33.58 -4.89 -11.66
C PRO A 610 -33.56 -5.98 -10.59
N ASP A 611 -33.44 -7.26 -10.97
CA ASP A 611 -33.44 -8.38 -10.01
C ASP A 611 -32.19 -8.35 -9.12
N LEU A 612 -31.01 -8.16 -9.71
CA LEU A 612 -29.75 -7.99 -8.96
C LEU A 612 -29.77 -6.71 -8.12
N THR A 613 -30.42 -5.65 -8.61
CA THR A 613 -30.61 -4.42 -7.85
C THR A 613 -31.47 -4.68 -6.62
N ALA A 614 -32.60 -5.37 -6.73
CA ALA A 614 -33.45 -5.70 -5.60
C ALA A 614 -32.76 -6.64 -4.59
N GLU A 615 -31.89 -7.54 -5.05
CA GLU A 615 -31.09 -8.43 -4.19
C GLU A 615 -30.07 -7.65 -3.35
N ARG A 616 -29.40 -6.65 -3.94
CA ARG A 616 -28.26 -5.95 -3.30
C ARG A 616 -28.62 -4.62 -2.66
N PHE A 617 -29.69 -3.96 -3.09
CA PHE A 617 -30.18 -2.68 -2.56
C PHE A 617 -31.50 -2.93 -1.85
N ILE A 618 -31.40 -3.27 -0.56
CA ILE A 618 -32.52 -3.75 0.26
C ILE A 618 -33.08 -2.64 1.13
N THR A 619 -34.35 -2.77 1.54
CA THR A 619 -34.97 -1.88 2.52
C THR A 619 -35.13 -2.65 3.83
N LEU A 620 -34.67 -2.07 4.94
CA LEU A 620 -34.80 -2.64 6.27
C LEU A 620 -35.46 -1.63 7.22
N PRO A 621 -36.26 -2.06 8.22
CA PRO A 621 -36.92 -1.16 9.17
C PRO A 621 -35.97 -0.23 9.96
N ILE A 622 -34.70 -0.63 10.08
CA ILE A 622 -33.65 0.13 10.79
C ILE A 622 -33.22 1.41 10.06
N SER A 623 -33.56 1.56 8.77
CA SER A 623 -33.18 2.72 7.96
C SER A 623 -34.34 3.17 7.09
N PRO A 624 -34.59 4.49 6.97
CA PRO A 624 -35.57 5.01 6.02
C PRO A 624 -35.09 4.91 4.57
N ASP A 625 -33.78 4.81 4.36
CA ASP A 625 -33.14 4.74 3.04
C ASP A 625 -32.90 3.29 2.62
N ALA A 626 -32.71 3.07 1.31
CA ALA A 626 -32.19 1.80 0.83
C ALA A 626 -30.77 1.55 1.36
N LEU A 627 -30.47 0.30 1.66
CA LEU A 627 -29.17 -0.17 2.13
C LEU A 627 -28.52 -1.05 1.06
N TYR A 628 -27.28 -0.75 0.73
CA TYR A 628 -26.46 -1.61 -0.09
C TYR A 628 -25.81 -2.71 0.75
N LYS A 629 -26.07 -3.97 0.40
CA LYS A 629 -25.43 -5.17 0.96
C LYS A 629 -24.06 -5.37 0.29
N THR A 630 -22.98 -5.07 1.00
CA THR A 630 -21.65 -5.00 0.39
C THR A 630 -21.01 -6.37 0.14
N GLY A 631 -21.38 -7.37 0.95
CA GLY A 631 -20.75 -8.70 1.01
C GLY A 631 -19.42 -8.71 1.76
N ASP A 632 -19.08 -7.62 2.45
CA ASP A 632 -17.87 -7.50 3.26
C ASP A 632 -18.17 -7.85 4.72
N LEU A 633 -17.26 -8.57 5.35
CA LEU A 633 -17.29 -8.90 6.77
C LEU A 633 -16.53 -7.83 7.55
N ALA A 634 -17.15 -7.33 8.62
CA ALA A 634 -16.59 -6.27 9.44
C ALA A 634 -17.00 -6.43 10.91
N ARG A 635 -16.35 -5.67 11.79
CA ARG A 635 -16.77 -5.51 13.19
C ARG A 635 -16.53 -4.08 13.66
N TYR A 636 -17.31 -3.64 14.64
CA TYR A 636 -17.07 -2.37 15.32
C TYR A 636 -16.00 -2.52 16.40
N HIS A 637 -15.17 -1.50 16.53
CA HIS A 637 -14.36 -1.26 17.71
C HIS A 637 -15.13 -0.41 18.73
N ALA A 638 -14.63 -0.34 19.96
CA ALA A 638 -15.31 0.35 21.06
C ALA A 638 -15.47 1.87 20.83
N ASP A 639 -14.64 2.46 19.98
CA ASP A 639 -14.69 3.88 19.61
C ASP A 639 -15.61 4.18 18.41
N GLY A 640 -16.26 3.15 17.87
CA GLY A 640 -17.15 3.21 16.71
C GLY A 640 -16.45 3.20 15.35
N THR A 641 -15.12 3.01 15.30
CA THR A 641 -14.43 2.71 14.04
C THR A 641 -14.75 1.28 13.60
N ILE A 642 -14.63 1.05 12.29
CA ILE A 642 -14.99 -0.23 11.66
C ILE A 642 -13.71 -0.93 11.20
N GLU A 643 -13.52 -2.17 11.61
CA GLU A 643 -12.46 -3.05 11.09
C GLU A 643 -13.01 -3.90 9.94
N PHE A 644 -12.33 -3.87 8.80
CA PHE A 644 -12.62 -4.73 7.66
C PHE A 644 -11.86 -6.06 7.82
N LEU A 645 -12.58 -7.18 7.72
CA LEU A 645 -12.05 -8.53 7.97
C LEU A 645 -11.96 -9.40 6.71
N GLY A 646 -12.50 -8.93 5.59
CA GLY A 646 -12.53 -9.66 4.33
C GLY A 646 -13.92 -9.69 3.72
N ARG A 647 -14.15 -10.66 2.83
CA ARG A 647 -15.43 -10.85 2.14
C ARG A 647 -16.08 -12.17 2.53
N GLU A 648 -17.41 -12.17 2.53
CA GLU A 648 -18.22 -13.40 2.68
C GLU A 648 -18.17 -14.24 1.39
N ASP A 649 -18.00 -13.58 0.23
CA ASP A 649 -17.90 -14.19 -1.09
C ASP A 649 -16.44 -14.35 -1.57
N PHE A 650 -16.27 -14.90 -2.78
CA PHE A 650 -14.95 -15.12 -3.40
C PHE A 650 -14.44 -13.92 -4.20
N GLN A 651 -15.05 -12.74 -4.03
CA GLN A 651 -14.56 -11.56 -4.71
C GLN A 651 -13.28 -11.06 -4.04
N VAL A 652 -12.36 -10.53 -4.84
CA VAL A 652 -11.07 -10.04 -4.37
C VAL A 652 -10.83 -8.62 -4.87
N LYS A 653 -10.00 -7.88 -4.15
CA LYS A 653 -9.47 -6.60 -4.62
C LYS A 653 -7.98 -6.78 -4.93
N ILE A 654 -7.59 -6.56 -6.18
CA ILE A 654 -6.20 -6.71 -6.65
C ILE A 654 -5.83 -5.48 -7.46
N ARG A 655 -4.76 -4.81 -7.02
CA ARG A 655 -4.30 -3.50 -7.50
C ARG A 655 -5.42 -2.46 -7.51
N GLY A 656 -6.31 -2.53 -6.52
CA GLY A 656 -7.53 -1.71 -6.41
C GLY A 656 -8.69 -2.11 -7.33
N PHE A 657 -8.48 -3.03 -8.28
CA PHE A 657 -9.57 -3.54 -9.10
C PHE A 657 -10.38 -4.56 -8.32
N ARG A 658 -11.69 -4.38 -8.33
CA ARG A 658 -12.64 -5.36 -7.82
C ARG A 658 -12.81 -6.47 -8.85
N ILE A 659 -12.42 -7.69 -8.51
CA ILE A 659 -12.39 -8.85 -9.40
C ILE A 659 -13.26 -9.96 -8.83
N GLU A 660 -14.28 -10.34 -9.59
CA GLU A 660 -15.06 -11.55 -9.36
C GLU A 660 -14.29 -12.75 -9.94
N LEU A 661 -13.75 -13.63 -9.08
CA LEU A 661 -12.98 -14.80 -9.53
C LEU A 661 -13.82 -15.70 -10.44
N GLY A 662 -15.13 -15.78 -10.18
CA GLY A 662 -16.09 -16.48 -11.02
C GLY A 662 -16.16 -15.98 -12.47
N GLU A 663 -15.89 -14.70 -12.75
CA GLU A 663 -15.85 -14.17 -14.14
C GLU A 663 -14.68 -14.78 -14.92
N ILE A 664 -13.54 -14.98 -14.25
CA ILE A 664 -12.36 -15.62 -14.85
C ILE A 664 -12.59 -17.13 -15.00
N GLU A 665 -13.13 -17.78 -13.96
CA GLU A 665 -13.48 -19.21 -13.97
C GLU A 665 -14.46 -19.54 -15.11
N ALA A 666 -15.49 -18.72 -15.28
CA ALA A 666 -16.48 -18.89 -16.35
C ALA A 666 -15.87 -18.76 -17.74
N GLN A 667 -14.95 -17.81 -17.95
CA GLN A 667 -14.25 -17.66 -19.23
C GLN A 667 -13.29 -18.82 -19.49
N LEU A 668 -12.54 -19.27 -18.48
CA LEU A 668 -11.63 -20.41 -18.61
C LEU A 668 -12.36 -21.68 -19.06
N VAL A 669 -13.54 -21.96 -18.50
CA VAL A 669 -14.35 -23.15 -18.82
C VAL A 669 -14.94 -23.11 -20.25
N ILE A 670 -15.00 -21.94 -20.90
CA ILE A 670 -15.41 -21.85 -22.32
C ILE A 670 -14.34 -22.43 -23.25
N HIS A 671 -13.07 -22.43 -22.85
CA HIS A 671 -11.98 -22.97 -23.66
C HIS A 671 -12.09 -24.50 -23.78
N ALA A 672 -12.08 -25.03 -25.00
CA ALA A 672 -12.38 -26.45 -25.27
C ALA A 672 -11.47 -27.44 -24.51
N ALA A 673 -10.20 -27.07 -24.28
CA ALA A 673 -9.24 -27.91 -23.58
C ALA A 673 -9.32 -27.83 -22.04
N VAL A 674 -10.19 -26.98 -21.46
CA VAL A 674 -10.38 -26.84 -20.01
C VAL A 674 -11.63 -27.60 -19.60
N ARG A 675 -11.48 -28.58 -18.70
CA ARG A 675 -12.63 -29.30 -18.13
C ARG A 675 -13.26 -28.53 -16.98
N GLU A 676 -12.44 -28.09 -16.04
CA GLU A 676 -12.85 -27.33 -14.86
C GLU A 676 -11.74 -26.33 -14.50
N ALA A 677 -12.13 -25.19 -13.93
CA ALA A 677 -11.19 -24.16 -13.51
C ALA A 677 -11.62 -23.53 -12.18
N VAL A 678 -10.66 -23.23 -11.32
CA VAL A 678 -10.83 -22.50 -10.06
C VAL A 678 -9.75 -21.44 -10.00
N VAL A 679 -10.11 -20.20 -9.70
CA VAL A 679 -9.14 -19.11 -9.58
C VAL A 679 -9.05 -18.68 -8.12
N THR A 680 -7.86 -18.41 -7.61
CA THR A 680 -7.68 -17.84 -6.26
C THR A 680 -6.77 -16.62 -6.32
N ALA A 681 -6.93 -15.72 -5.35
CA ALA A 681 -5.92 -14.71 -5.07
C ALA A 681 -5.01 -15.19 -3.94
N GLN A 682 -3.69 -15.12 -4.12
CA GLN A 682 -2.71 -15.42 -3.06
C GLN A 682 -1.70 -14.29 -2.95
N LEU A 683 -1.16 -14.08 -1.75
CA LEU A 683 -0.11 -13.09 -1.53
C LEU A 683 1.22 -13.61 -2.09
N GLY A 684 1.79 -12.88 -3.04
CA GLY A 684 3.11 -13.14 -3.61
C GLY A 684 4.26 -12.74 -2.69
N LEU A 685 5.50 -12.98 -3.13
CA LEU A 685 6.74 -12.72 -2.38
C LEU A 685 6.93 -11.22 -2.08
N SER A 686 6.37 -10.34 -2.91
CA SER A 686 6.42 -8.89 -2.70
C SER A 686 5.34 -8.35 -1.75
N GLY A 687 4.42 -9.21 -1.29
CA GLY A 687 3.26 -8.80 -0.50
C GLY A 687 2.10 -8.25 -1.32
N GLU A 688 2.08 -8.44 -2.64
CA GLU A 688 0.93 -8.17 -3.51
C GLU A 688 0.05 -9.41 -3.70
N SER A 689 -1.26 -9.23 -3.84
CA SER A 689 -2.15 -10.31 -4.25
C SER A 689 -2.02 -10.61 -5.74
N GLU A 690 -1.88 -11.89 -6.10
CA GLU A 690 -1.78 -12.38 -7.47
C GLU A 690 -2.89 -13.39 -7.79
N LEU A 691 -3.34 -13.40 -9.05
CA LEU A 691 -4.34 -14.35 -9.54
C LEU A 691 -3.67 -15.64 -10.01
N ILE A 692 -4.06 -16.76 -9.40
CA ILE A 692 -3.62 -18.10 -9.77
C ILE A 692 -4.83 -18.88 -10.29
N ALA A 693 -4.72 -19.43 -11.50
CA ALA A 693 -5.72 -20.33 -12.07
C ALA A 693 -5.31 -21.78 -11.89
N TYR A 694 -6.11 -22.56 -11.19
CA TYR A 694 -6.00 -24.01 -11.09
C TYR A 694 -6.90 -24.64 -12.13
N ILE A 695 -6.34 -25.48 -12.98
CA ILE A 695 -7.01 -26.03 -14.15
C ILE A 695 -6.96 -27.54 -14.10
N ILE A 696 -8.10 -28.15 -14.43
CA ILE A 696 -8.14 -29.55 -14.84
C ILE A 696 -8.34 -29.56 -16.35
N ALA A 697 -7.32 -30.04 -17.07
CA ALA A 697 -7.34 -30.08 -18.51
C ALA A 697 -8.19 -31.25 -19.03
N GLN A 698 -8.70 -31.11 -20.25
CA GLN A 698 -9.38 -32.18 -20.98
C GLN A 698 -8.38 -33.11 -21.69
N GLU A 699 -7.19 -32.59 -22.01
CA GLU A 699 -6.06 -33.28 -22.64
C GLU A 699 -4.75 -32.90 -21.92
N ASP A 700 -3.75 -33.80 -21.87
CA ASP A 700 -2.54 -33.63 -21.05
C ASP A 700 -1.57 -32.54 -21.56
N ASP A 701 -1.67 -32.11 -22.83
CA ASP A 701 -0.76 -31.15 -23.49
C ASP A 701 -1.33 -29.72 -23.57
N LEU A 702 -2.04 -29.26 -22.53
CA LEU A 702 -2.60 -27.91 -22.51
C LEU A 702 -1.53 -26.83 -22.26
N ASP A 703 -1.25 -26.02 -23.29
CA ASP A 703 -0.33 -24.89 -23.21
C ASP A 703 -0.95 -23.68 -22.47
N THR A 704 -0.36 -23.29 -21.35
CA THR A 704 -0.80 -22.14 -20.54
C THR A 704 -0.72 -20.80 -21.29
N GLN A 705 0.17 -20.68 -22.30
CA GLN A 705 0.26 -19.47 -23.12
C GLN A 705 -0.98 -19.29 -24.01
N THR A 706 -1.54 -20.39 -24.53
CA THR A 706 -2.80 -20.35 -25.30
C THR A 706 -3.98 -19.90 -24.45
N LEU A 707 -4.06 -20.37 -23.20
CA LEU A 707 -5.09 -19.94 -22.24
C LEU A 707 -4.98 -18.45 -21.92
N ARG A 708 -3.76 -17.95 -21.70
CA ARG A 708 -3.52 -16.53 -21.44
C ARG A 708 -3.97 -15.66 -22.62
N GLN A 709 -3.66 -16.08 -23.84
CA GLN A 709 -4.10 -15.38 -25.06
C GLN A 709 -5.62 -15.44 -25.22
N PHE A 710 -6.23 -16.60 -24.97
CA PHE A 710 -7.68 -16.78 -25.04
C PHE A 710 -8.42 -15.83 -24.08
N LEU A 711 -8.00 -15.79 -22.81
CA LEU A 711 -8.59 -14.89 -21.82
C LEU A 711 -8.41 -13.41 -22.19
N GLY A 712 -7.28 -13.04 -22.80
CA GLY A 712 -7.02 -11.67 -23.25
C GLY A 712 -7.98 -11.15 -24.32
N ASN A 713 -8.74 -12.02 -24.98
CA ASN A 713 -9.74 -11.61 -25.97
C ASN A 713 -11.04 -11.07 -25.34
N SER A 714 -11.39 -11.54 -24.14
CA SER A 714 -12.66 -11.22 -23.47
C SER A 714 -12.48 -10.49 -22.13
N LEU A 715 -11.36 -10.70 -21.44
CA LEU A 715 -11.08 -10.14 -20.12
C LEU A 715 -10.04 -9.01 -20.17
N PRO A 716 -10.20 -7.95 -19.35
CA PRO A 716 -9.17 -6.94 -19.14
C PRO A 716 -7.86 -7.56 -18.63
N ARG A 717 -6.73 -6.92 -18.94
CA ARG A 717 -5.39 -7.39 -18.55
C ARG A 717 -5.23 -7.66 -17.05
N TYR A 718 -5.87 -6.88 -16.19
CA TYR A 718 -5.78 -7.07 -14.73
C TYR A 718 -6.55 -8.30 -14.21
N MET A 719 -7.42 -8.90 -15.02
CA MET A 719 -8.16 -10.14 -14.68
C MET A 719 -7.47 -11.40 -15.19
N ILE A 720 -6.39 -11.28 -15.97
CA ILE A 720 -5.69 -12.43 -16.53
C ILE A 720 -4.77 -13.03 -15.44
N PRO A 721 -4.92 -14.31 -15.08
CA PRO A 721 -4.06 -14.98 -14.10
C PRO A 721 -2.58 -14.88 -14.45
N THR A 722 -1.75 -14.63 -13.43
CA THR A 722 -0.29 -14.59 -13.58
C THR A 722 0.31 -15.99 -13.63
N ARG A 723 -0.29 -16.94 -12.91
CA ARG A 723 0.13 -18.35 -12.85
C ARG A 723 -1.01 -19.31 -13.18
N TYR A 724 -0.65 -20.45 -13.76
CA TYR A 724 -1.54 -21.54 -14.11
C TYR A 724 -1.00 -22.84 -13.52
N VAL A 725 -1.81 -23.56 -12.75
CA VAL A 725 -1.45 -24.78 -12.03
C VAL A 725 -2.33 -25.92 -12.52
N MET A 726 -1.74 -26.97 -13.08
CA MET A 726 -2.47 -28.13 -13.58
C MET A 726 -2.72 -29.13 -12.44
N LEU A 727 -3.97 -29.56 -12.29
CA LEU A 727 -4.37 -30.56 -11.30
C LEU A 727 -5.13 -31.71 -11.98
N ASP A 728 -4.97 -32.92 -11.46
CA ASP A 728 -5.76 -34.08 -11.89
C ASP A 728 -7.21 -33.99 -11.38
N HIS A 729 -7.38 -33.46 -10.16
CA HIS A 729 -8.65 -33.27 -9.48
C HIS A 729 -8.58 -32.12 -8.47
N PHE A 730 -9.71 -31.47 -8.20
CA PHE A 730 -9.78 -30.47 -7.15
C PHE A 730 -9.92 -31.11 -5.76
N PRO A 731 -9.26 -30.57 -4.73
CA PRO A 731 -9.53 -30.95 -3.35
C PRO A 731 -10.96 -30.58 -2.99
N LEU A 732 -11.67 -31.49 -2.31
CA LEU A 732 -13.06 -31.30 -1.91
C LEU A 732 -13.17 -31.32 -0.38
N THR A 733 -14.02 -30.45 0.15
CA THR A 733 -14.50 -30.49 1.53
C THR A 733 -15.29 -31.77 1.81
N PRO A 734 -15.49 -32.17 3.07
CA PRO A 734 -16.35 -33.32 3.43
C PRO A 734 -17.79 -33.24 2.88
N ASN A 735 -18.26 -32.04 2.52
CA ASN A 735 -19.57 -31.78 1.95
C ASN A 735 -19.58 -31.79 0.40
N GLY A 736 -18.47 -32.19 -0.25
CA GLY A 736 -18.38 -32.31 -1.71
C GLY A 736 -18.22 -30.98 -2.46
N LYS A 737 -17.99 -29.86 -1.78
CA LYS A 737 -17.63 -28.57 -2.40
C LYS A 737 -16.11 -28.45 -2.56
N ILE A 738 -15.64 -27.74 -3.58
CA ILE A 738 -14.22 -27.44 -3.77
C ILE A 738 -13.64 -26.73 -2.54
N ASP A 739 -12.54 -27.26 -2.00
CA ASP A 739 -11.82 -26.70 -0.88
C ASP A 739 -10.67 -25.81 -1.38
N ARG A 740 -10.96 -24.52 -1.57
CA ARG A 740 -9.96 -23.55 -2.06
C ARG A 740 -8.76 -23.39 -1.11
N LEU A 741 -8.90 -23.71 0.18
CA LEU A 741 -7.83 -23.62 1.17
C LEU A 741 -6.86 -24.81 1.09
N ALA A 742 -7.29 -25.91 0.48
CA ALA A 742 -6.49 -27.11 0.27
C ALA A 742 -5.82 -27.15 -1.11
N LEU A 743 -5.98 -26.10 -1.94
CA LEU A 743 -5.29 -25.98 -3.22
C LEU A 743 -3.77 -25.85 -3.00
N PRO A 744 -2.94 -26.55 -3.80
CA PRO A 744 -1.49 -26.55 -3.60
C PRO A 744 -0.87 -25.19 -3.88
N ASN A 745 0.22 -24.86 -3.19
CA ASN A 745 0.98 -23.63 -3.47
C ASN A 745 1.70 -23.77 -4.83
N PRO A 746 1.61 -22.77 -5.75
CA PRO A 746 2.32 -22.80 -7.04
C PRO A 746 3.82 -23.09 -6.95
N GLU A 747 4.46 -22.69 -5.85
CA GLU A 747 5.91 -22.89 -5.63
C GLU A 747 6.28 -24.36 -5.46
N GLU A 748 5.38 -25.21 -4.96
CA GLU A 748 5.65 -26.64 -4.74
C GLU A 748 5.64 -27.45 -6.05
N GLN A 749 5.10 -26.89 -7.14
CA GLN A 749 5.01 -27.55 -8.45
C GLN A 749 5.89 -26.93 -9.55
N SER A 750 6.67 -25.90 -9.24
CA SER A 750 7.60 -25.29 -10.19
C SER A 750 8.85 -26.18 -10.37
N SER A 751 8.72 -27.26 -11.14
CA SER A 751 9.86 -27.96 -11.72
C SER A 751 10.20 -27.32 -13.07
N PRO A 752 11.36 -26.65 -13.23
CA PRO A 752 11.79 -26.21 -14.54
C PRO A 752 12.27 -27.44 -15.33
N THR A 753 11.46 -27.89 -16.28
CA THR A 753 11.82 -28.85 -17.34
C THR A 753 12.62 -28.19 -18.48
N ALA A 754 13.06 -26.94 -18.33
CA ALA A 754 13.92 -26.27 -19.30
C ALA A 754 15.41 -26.57 -19.03
N GLU A 755 16.13 -27.01 -20.06
CA GLU A 755 17.58 -27.22 -20.03
C GLU A 755 18.29 -25.91 -19.63
N PHE A 756 19.16 -25.96 -18.61
CA PHE A 756 19.84 -24.78 -18.10
C PHE A 756 20.87 -24.24 -19.11
N VAL A 757 20.62 -23.04 -19.62
CA VAL A 757 21.54 -22.28 -20.47
C VAL A 757 22.10 -21.07 -19.71
N ALA A 758 23.43 -20.98 -19.60
CA ALA A 758 24.15 -19.92 -18.89
C ALA A 758 24.30 -18.61 -19.71
N PRO A 759 24.51 -17.45 -19.06
CA PRO A 759 24.83 -16.18 -19.73
C PRO A 759 26.04 -16.28 -20.67
N SER A 760 25.93 -15.69 -21.85
CA SER A 760 26.94 -15.73 -22.92
C SER A 760 27.74 -14.43 -23.07
N ASN A 761 27.27 -13.32 -22.50
CA ASN A 761 27.91 -12.01 -22.57
C ASN A 761 27.75 -11.20 -21.26
N ALA A 762 28.47 -10.08 -21.15
CA ALA A 762 28.51 -9.27 -19.93
C ALA A 762 27.15 -8.66 -19.55
N THR A 763 26.33 -8.29 -20.54
CA THR A 763 24.98 -7.76 -20.32
C THR A 763 24.06 -8.84 -19.76
N GLU A 764 24.06 -10.04 -20.36
CA GLU A 764 23.30 -11.19 -19.85
C GLU A 764 23.75 -11.59 -18.44
N GLN A 765 25.06 -11.57 -18.16
CA GLN A 765 25.59 -11.90 -16.83
C GLN A 765 25.09 -10.89 -15.78
N LEU A 766 25.15 -9.59 -16.11
CA LEU A 766 24.66 -8.55 -15.23
C LEU A 766 23.15 -8.69 -14.95
N ILE A 767 22.35 -8.95 -15.98
CA ILE A 767 20.89 -9.15 -15.82
C ILE A 767 20.63 -10.39 -14.97
N ALA A 768 21.35 -11.49 -15.20
CA ALA A 768 21.24 -12.72 -14.40
C ALA A 768 21.56 -12.46 -12.93
N ASP A 769 22.64 -11.75 -12.62
CA ASP A 769 23.03 -11.39 -11.25
C ASP A 769 21.97 -10.51 -10.56
N ILE A 770 21.35 -9.60 -11.31
CA ILE A 770 20.24 -8.76 -10.82
C ILE A 770 19.02 -9.63 -10.50
N TRP A 771 18.62 -10.52 -11.40
CA TRP A 771 17.47 -11.41 -11.22
C TRP A 771 17.67 -12.37 -10.05
N GLN A 772 18.84 -13.02 -9.95
CA GLN A 772 19.16 -13.91 -8.83
C GLN A 772 19.04 -13.22 -7.48
N ARG A 773 19.54 -11.97 -7.37
CA ARG A 773 19.48 -11.19 -6.13
C ARG A 773 18.06 -10.78 -5.76
N ILE A 774 17.26 -10.35 -6.74
CA ILE A 774 15.90 -9.84 -6.52
C ILE A 774 14.92 -10.99 -6.27
N LEU A 775 14.99 -12.04 -7.08
CA LEU A 775 14.13 -13.23 -6.97
C LEU A 775 14.59 -14.21 -5.88
N ARG A 776 15.80 -13.99 -5.31
CA ARG A 776 16.42 -14.85 -4.28
C ARG A 776 16.57 -16.32 -4.75
N ILE A 777 16.96 -16.50 -6.00
CA ILE A 777 17.19 -17.81 -6.62
C ILE A 777 18.68 -18.04 -6.88
N ASP A 778 19.15 -19.26 -6.70
CA ASP A 778 20.57 -19.60 -6.82
C ASP A 778 21.08 -19.52 -8.27
N ARG A 779 20.27 -19.94 -9.24
CA ARG A 779 20.63 -19.96 -10.68
C ARG A 779 19.42 -19.66 -11.55
N VAL A 780 19.64 -18.94 -12.65
CA VAL A 780 18.61 -18.61 -13.65
C VAL A 780 19.16 -18.89 -15.05
N SER A 781 18.37 -19.53 -15.90
CA SER A 781 18.74 -19.72 -17.31
C SER A 781 18.40 -18.48 -18.12
N ILE A 782 19.16 -18.18 -19.18
CA ILE A 782 18.88 -17.02 -20.05
C ILE A 782 17.52 -17.07 -20.75
N HIS A 783 16.93 -18.26 -20.87
CA HIS A 783 15.62 -18.50 -21.46
C HIS A 783 14.51 -18.68 -20.42
N ALA A 784 14.83 -18.60 -19.12
CA ALA A 784 13.82 -18.62 -18.08
C ALA A 784 12.94 -17.36 -18.19
N ASN A 785 11.63 -17.56 -18.18
CA ASN A 785 10.67 -16.47 -18.17
C ASN A 785 10.63 -15.85 -16.77
N PHE A 786 10.81 -14.53 -16.67
CA PHE A 786 10.79 -13.77 -15.41
C PHE A 786 9.58 -14.12 -14.54
N PHE A 787 8.38 -14.15 -15.13
CA PHE A 787 7.13 -14.30 -14.41
C PHE A 787 6.85 -15.74 -13.98
N GLU A 788 7.38 -16.73 -14.72
CA GLU A 788 7.22 -18.15 -14.39
C GLU A 788 8.11 -18.56 -13.21
N ILE A 789 9.27 -17.93 -13.07
CA ILE A 789 10.23 -18.20 -11.98
C ILE A 789 9.99 -17.35 -10.72
N GLY A 790 8.81 -16.75 -10.59
CA GLY A 790 8.43 -15.97 -9.41
C GLY A 790 8.69 -14.46 -9.49
N GLY A 791 8.94 -13.93 -10.68
CA GLY A 791 9.00 -12.49 -10.92
C GLY A 791 7.62 -11.85 -10.92
N GLU A 792 7.43 -10.83 -10.09
CA GLU A 792 6.18 -10.08 -9.93
C GLU A 792 6.37 -8.63 -10.42
N SER A 793 5.29 -7.87 -10.62
CA SER A 793 5.38 -6.48 -11.14
C SER A 793 6.29 -5.57 -10.29
N ILE A 794 6.22 -5.65 -8.95
CA ILE A 794 7.10 -4.91 -8.04
C ILE A 794 8.56 -5.33 -8.19
N LEU A 795 8.83 -6.63 -8.28
CA LEU A 795 10.19 -7.16 -8.46
C LEU A 795 10.73 -6.72 -9.82
N GLY A 796 9.88 -6.67 -10.84
CA GLY A 796 10.21 -6.13 -12.16
C GLY A 796 10.65 -4.67 -12.10
N ILE A 797 9.95 -3.82 -11.34
CA ILE A 797 10.34 -2.41 -11.14
C ILE A 797 11.69 -2.30 -10.43
N GLN A 798 11.96 -3.16 -9.44
CA GLN A 798 13.27 -3.22 -8.80
C GLN A 798 14.38 -3.64 -9.79
N VAL A 799 14.11 -4.61 -10.66
CA VAL A 799 15.01 -5.02 -11.75
C VAL A 799 15.32 -3.85 -12.66
N ILE A 800 14.29 -3.12 -13.14
CA ILE A 800 14.46 -1.92 -13.97
C ILE A 800 15.30 -0.86 -13.25
N GLY A 801 15.05 -0.64 -11.96
CA GLY A 801 15.84 0.28 -11.14
C GLY A 801 17.32 -0.09 -11.08
N GLN A 802 17.64 -1.37 -10.91
CA GLN A 802 19.03 -1.84 -10.92
C GLN A 802 19.66 -1.74 -12.31
N LEU A 803 18.91 -2.02 -13.38
CA LEU A 803 19.38 -1.86 -14.76
C LEU A 803 19.69 -0.39 -15.09
N ARG A 804 18.83 0.55 -14.65
CA ARG A 804 19.08 2.00 -14.77
C ARG A 804 20.34 2.42 -14.01
N LYS A 805 20.50 1.95 -12.77
CA LYS A 805 21.73 2.17 -11.98
C LYS A 805 22.98 1.60 -12.64
N ALA A 806 22.83 0.49 -13.36
CA ALA A 806 23.90 -0.13 -14.14
C ALA A 806 24.12 0.53 -15.52
N GLY A 807 23.45 1.65 -15.80
CA GLY A 807 23.68 2.44 -17.00
C GLY A 807 22.89 1.98 -18.23
N PHE A 808 21.75 1.32 -18.06
CA PHE A 808 20.85 0.97 -19.17
C PHE A 808 19.58 1.84 -19.20
N GLN A 809 19.14 2.21 -20.39
CA GLN A 809 17.79 2.72 -20.63
C GLN A 809 16.82 1.53 -20.59
N ALA A 810 16.28 1.29 -19.40
CA ALA A 810 15.33 0.21 -19.15
C ALA A 810 13.96 0.79 -18.75
N THR A 811 12.88 0.28 -19.32
CA THR A 811 11.49 0.61 -18.92
C THR A 811 10.71 -0.62 -18.48
N PRO A 812 9.70 -0.49 -17.61
CA PRO A 812 8.83 -1.60 -17.25
C PRO A 812 8.19 -2.29 -18.46
N GLU A 813 7.79 -1.53 -19.50
CA GLU A 813 7.23 -2.12 -20.72
C GLU A 813 8.19 -3.10 -21.41
N GLN A 814 9.49 -2.78 -21.45
CA GLN A 814 10.50 -3.65 -22.05
C GLN A 814 10.61 -4.99 -21.31
N LEU A 815 10.50 -5.02 -19.98
CA LEU A 815 10.52 -6.28 -19.22
C LEU A 815 9.27 -7.13 -19.50
N PHE A 816 8.11 -6.52 -19.65
CA PHE A 816 6.87 -7.22 -20.00
C PHE A 816 6.88 -7.75 -21.45
N GLN A 817 7.54 -7.04 -22.36
CA GLN A 817 7.67 -7.44 -23.76
C GLN A 817 8.77 -8.51 -23.95
N PHE A 818 9.89 -8.37 -23.25
CA PHE A 818 11.09 -9.21 -23.37
C PHE A 818 11.32 -9.97 -22.05
N GLN A 819 10.54 -11.03 -21.88
CA GLN A 819 10.38 -11.72 -20.59
C GLN A 819 11.52 -12.67 -20.22
N THR A 820 12.52 -12.84 -21.09
CA THR A 820 13.71 -13.65 -20.83
C THR A 820 14.97 -12.78 -20.83
N ILE A 821 16.01 -13.21 -20.11
CA ILE A 821 17.29 -12.50 -20.04
C ILE A 821 17.87 -12.29 -21.45
N ALA A 822 17.82 -13.31 -22.30
CA ALA A 822 18.34 -13.23 -23.67
C ALA A 822 17.62 -12.15 -24.49
N THR A 823 16.29 -12.14 -24.45
CA THR A 823 15.49 -11.14 -25.19
C THR A 823 15.63 -9.73 -24.61
N LEU A 824 15.76 -9.61 -23.28
CA LEU A 824 15.89 -8.32 -22.61
C LEU A 824 17.27 -7.71 -22.87
N ALA A 825 18.34 -8.51 -22.77
CA ALA A 825 19.71 -8.08 -23.05
C ALA A 825 19.85 -7.51 -24.46
N ALA A 826 19.18 -8.13 -25.45
CA ALA A 826 19.19 -7.67 -26.83
C ALA A 826 18.41 -6.37 -27.05
N ALA A 827 17.42 -6.06 -26.20
CA ALA A 827 16.55 -4.89 -26.33
C ALA A 827 17.05 -3.65 -25.57
N LEU A 828 17.92 -3.82 -24.57
CA LEU A 828 18.42 -2.72 -23.74
C LEU A 828 19.48 -1.88 -24.48
N SER A 829 19.36 -0.55 -24.37
CA SER A 829 20.36 0.39 -24.88
C SER A 829 21.13 1.04 -23.71
N PRO A 830 22.45 1.29 -23.82
CA PRO A 830 23.19 2.03 -22.80
C PRO A 830 22.66 3.46 -22.65
N LEU A 831 22.53 3.94 -21.40
CA LEU A 831 22.29 5.34 -21.06
C LEU A 831 23.49 6.17 -21.57
N HIS A 832 23.33 6.83 -22.73
CA HIS A 832 24.22 7.93 -23.10
C HIS A 832 23.89 9.12 -22.19
N VAL A 833 24.74 9.39 -21.22
CA VAL A 833 24.64 10.56 -20.35
C VAL A 833 25.72 11.57 -20.75
N GLU A 834 25.34 12.57 -21.54
CA GLU A 834 26.05 13.85 -21.57
C GLU A 834 25.45 14.71 -20.46
N THR A 835 26.16 14.88 -19.35
CA THR A 835 25.70 15.67 -18.21
C THR A 835 26.15 17.13 -18.36
N GLU A 836 25.20 18.03 -18.59
CA GLU A 836 25.37 19.48 -18.44
C GLU A 836 25.09 19.91 -17.00
N PHE A 837 25.94 20.76 -16.41
CA PHE A 837 25.75 21.34 -15.08
C PHE A 837 25.82 22.87 -15.12
N PRO A 838 25.06 23.59 -14.27
CA PRO A 838 25.19 25.04 -14.14
C PRO A 838 26.51 25.43 -13.48
N LEU A 839 27.12 26.54 -13.95
CA LEU A 839 28.31 27.14 -13.35
C LEU A 839 27.99 27.82 -12.02
N THR A 840 28.83 27.59 -11.01
CA THR A 840 28.75 28.29 -9.72
C THR A 840 29.10 29.76 -9.86
N ILE A 841 28.73 30.59 -8.87
CA ILE A 841 28.99 32.05 -8.88
C ILE A 841 30.48 32.36 -9.02
N GLN A 842 31.36 31.58 -8.38
CA GLN A 842 32.82 31.71 -8.53
C GLN A 842 33.28 31.34 -9.94
N GLN A 843 32.73 30.28 -10.54
CA GLN A 843 33.06 29.86 -11.91
C GLN A 843 32.61 30.87 -12.98
N ARG A 844 31.48 31.58 -12.75
CA ARG A 844 31.01 32.67 -13.63
C ARG A 844 31.91 33.91 -13.58
N ALA A 845 32.62 34.15 -12.47
CA ALA A 845 33.46 35.32 -12.27
C ALA A 845 34.87 35.19 -12.88
N ILE A 846 35.36 33.96 -13.13
CA ILE A 846 36.72 33.66 -13.61
C ILE A 846 36.74 33.39 -15.13
N ALA A 847 35.72 33.85 -15.87
CA ALA A 847 35.56 33.58 -17.31
C ALA A 847 36.55 34.35 -18.22
N VAL A 848 37.84 34.13 -18.04
CA VAL A 848 38.93 34.57 -18.93
C VAL A 848 39.85 33.35 -19.14
N ASP A 849 40.25 33.06 -20.38
CA ASP A 849 41.11 31.93 -20.74
C ASP A 849 42.51 32.05 -20.11
N ALA A 850 42.65 31.62 -18.86
CA ALA A 850 43.94 31.39 -18.23
C ALA A 850 44.35 29.92 -18.42
N TYR A 851 45.63 29.67 -18.62
CA TYR A 851 46.22 28.33 -18.56
C TYR A 851 47.20 28.31 -17.39
N HIS A 852 47.18 27.25 -16.58
CA HIS A 852 48.25 26.97 -15.64
C HIS A 852 49.32 26.18 -16.36
N CYS A 853 50.52 26.76 -16.46
CA CYS A 853 51.71 26.04 -16.89
C CYS A 853 52.41 25.49 -15.63
N LEU A 854 52.46 24.17 -15.50
CA LEU A 854 53.17 23.46 -14.45
C LEU A 854 54.44 22.86 -15.04
N THR A 855 55.58 23.46 -14.71
CA THR A 855 56.88 22.86 -15.05
C THR A 855 57.23 21.80 -14.01
N LEU A 856 57.36 20.57 -14.48
CA LEU A 856 57.74 19.41 -13.70
C LEU A 856 59.19 19.06 -14.04
N SER A 857 60.08 19.19 -13.05
CA SER A 857 61.46 18.74 -13.14
C SER A 857 61.65 17.41 -12.40
N SER A 858 62.46 16.52 -12.96
CA SER A 858 62.92 15.29 -12.30
C SER A 858 64.44 15.18 -12.40
N GLU A 859 65.07 14.62 -11.36
CA GLU A 859 66.51 14.32 -11.35
C GLU A 859 66.88 13.19 -12.34
N THR A 860 65.88 12.47 -12.87
CA THR A 860 66.05 11.36 -13.81
C THR A 860 65.34 11.66 -15.14
N THR A 861 65.85 11.08 -16.24
CA THR A 861 65.24 11.25 -17.57
C THR A 861 63.84 10.64 -17.60
N ILE A 862 62.83 11.44 -17.92
CA ILE A 862 61.43 11.01 -18.00
C ILE A 862 61.15 10.50 -19.43
N GLN A 863 60.50 9.34 -19.54
CA GLN A 863 60.12 8.73 -20.82
C GLN A 863 58.78 9.31 -21.31
N PRO A 864 58.73 9.97 -22.48
CA PRO A 864 57.52 10.64 -22.96
C PRO A 864 56.31 9.71 -23.11
N ALA A 865 56.52 8.49 -23.62
CA ALA A 865 55.44 7.52 -23.82
C ALA A 865 54.80 7.05 -22.50
N GLN A 866 55.61 6.90 -21.45
CA GLN A 866 55.12 6.51 -20.12
C GLN A 866 54.37 7.67 -19.44
N MET A 867 54.86 8.91 -19.63
CA MET A 867 54.17 10.11 -19.15
C MET A 867 52.83 10.31 -19.86
N TYR A 868 52.77 10.01 -21.15
CA TYR A 868 51.52 10.05 -21.91
C TYR A 868 50.45 9.12 -21.35
N GLU A 869 50.79 7.86 -21.11
CA GLU A 869 49.85 6.88 -20.55
C GLU A 869 49.48 7.19 -19.08
N ALA A 870 50.41 7.74 -18.30
CA ALA A 870 50.14 8.22 -16.95
C ALA A 870 49.09 9.34 -16.98
N LEU A 871 49.26 10.32 -17.85
CA LEU A 871 48.35 11.46 -17.97
C LEU A 871 46.98 11.04 -18.48
N LYS A 872 46.87 10.12 -19.45
CA LYS A 872 45.58 9.56 -19.84
C LYS A 872 44.82 8.97 -18.65
N ARG A 873 45.51 8.19 -17.82
CA ARG A 873 44.90 7.57 -16.63
C ARG A 873 44.44 8.62 -15.62
N VAL A 874 45.24 9.67 -15.41
CA VAL A 874 44.93 10.77 -14.49
C VAL A 874 43.77 11.63 -15.01
N THR A 875 43.74 11.96 -16.30
CA THR A 875 42.65 12.72 -16.93
C THR A 875 41.34 11.91 -16.94
N ALA A 876 41.41 10.59 -17.14
CA ALA A 876 40.24 9.72 -17.01
C ALA A 876 39.69 9.71 -15.56
N LEU A 877 40.59 9.73 -14.57
CA LEU A 877 40.23 9.73 -13.17
C LEU A 877 39.57 11.06 -12.73
N HIS A 878 40.20 12.19 -13.04
CA HIS A 878 39.80 13.50 -12.53
C HIS A 878 38.82 14.19 -13.48
N SER A 879 37.53 14.23 -13.12
CA SER A 879 36.48 14.90 -13.91
C SER A 879 36.75 16.38 -14.16
N GLY A 880 37.44 17.07 -13.24
CA GLY A 880 37.86 18.47 -13.41
C GLY A 880 38.74 18.72 -14.64
N LEU A 881 39.55 17.74 -15.04
CA LEU A 881 40.37 17.80 -16.26
C LEU A 881 39.58 17.51 -17.54
N ARG A 882 38.30 17.14 -17.41
CA ARG A 882 37.40 16.75 -18.48
C ARG A 882 36.28 17.76 -18.71
N LEU A 883 36.28 18.88 -17.99
CA LEU A 883 35.25 19.91 -18.09
C LEU A 883 35.50 20.84 -19.29
N THR A 884 34.46 21.10 -20.05
CA THR A 884 34.40 22.12 -21.11
C THR A 884 33.17 23.00 -20.96
N SER A 885 33.16 24.17 -21.58
CA SER A 885 31.94 25.01 -21.68
C SER A 885 30.93 24.35 -22.61
N ALA A 886 29.65 24.33 -22.23
CA ALA A 886 28.59 23.79 -23.07
C ALA A 886 28.44 24.63 -24.36
N GLU A 887 28.29 23.99 -25.52
CA GLU A 887 28.21 24.71 -26.82
C GLU A 887 27.04 25.70 -26.90
N LYS A 888 25.92 25.38 -26.23
CA LYS A 888 24.68 26.17 -26.29
C LYS A 888 24.61 27.29 -25.26
N ASP A 889 25.37 27.20 -24.17
CA ASP A 889 25.41 28.20 -23.11
C ASP A 889 26.77 28.24 -22.39
N PRO A 890 27.82 28.74 -23.07
CA PRO A 890 29.19 28.64 -22.59
C PRO A 890 29.50 29.53 -21.37
N LEU A 891 28.57 30.43 -21.00
CA LEU A 891 28.71 31.38 -19.90
C LEU A 891 27.94 30.95 -18.64
N THR A 892 27.01 30.01 -18.73
CA THR A 892 26.26 29.54 -17.55
C THR A 892 26.29 28.03 -17.34
N ARG A 893 26.77 27.23 -18.29
CA ARG A 893 26.81 25.76 -18.18
C ARG A 893 28.14 25.14 -18.61
N GLN A 894 28.43 23.98 -18.04
CA GLN A 894 29.61 23.14 -18.31
C GLN A 894 29.21 21.70 -18.60
N THR A 895 30.05 21.01 -19.37
CA THR A 895 29.86 19.60 -19.76
C THR A 895 31.12 18.81 -19.45
N ILE A 896 30.97 17.59 -18.94
CA ILE A 896 32.10 16.65 -18.75
C ILE A 896 32.28 15.82 -20.03
N ILE A 897 33.46 15.89 -20.65
CA ILE A 897 33.80 15.06 -21.81
C ILE A 897 34.19 13.66 -21.33
N THR A 898 33.49 12.65 -21.83
CA THR A 898 33.70 11.24 -21.43
C THR A 898 35.00 10.64 -21.97
N ASN A 899 35.48 11.11 -23.14
CA ASN A 899 36.76 10.71 -23.75
C ASN A 899 37.63 11.95 -24.08
N PRO A 900 38.32 12.53 -23.09
CA PRO A 900 39.18 13.70 -23.32
C PRO A 900 40.41 13.32 -24.16
N THR A 901 40.75 14.16 -25.13
CA THR A 901 41.99 14.00 -25.90
C THR A 901 43.16 14.57 -25.10
N VAL A 902 44.15 13.73 -24.76
CA VAL A 902 45.44 14.16 -24.19
C VAL A 902 46.45 14.25 -25.34
N CYS A 903 47.23 15.33 -25.39
CA CYS A 903 48.28 15.51 -26.40
C CYS A 903 49.65 15.72 -25.76
N VAL A 904 50.66 14.96 -26.20
CA VAL A 904 52.07 15.15 -25.81
C VAL A 904 52.84 15.63 -27.03
N CYS A 905 53.34 16.86 -26.95
CA CYS A 905 54.20 17.46 -27.96
C CYS A 905 55.67 17.28 -27.56
N GLY A 906 56.50 16.82 -28.51
CA GLY A 906 57.96 16.80 -28.36
C GLY A 906 58.56 18.21 -28.36
N THR A 907 59.87 18.35 -28.60
CA THR A 907 60.58 19.65 -28.55
C THR A 907 60.16 20.69 -29.62
N GLU A 908 59.08 20.44 -30.37
CA GLU A 908 58.52 21.38 -31.36
C GLU A 908 57.26 22.05 -30.77
N THR A 909 57.25 23.38 -30.77
CA THR A 909 56.30 24.25 -30.04
C THR A 909 54.91 24.40 -30.67
N THR A 910 54.53 23.57 -31.65
CA THR A 910 53.21 23.65 -32.31
C THR A 910 52.47 22.31 -32.27
N CYS A 911 51.52 22.20 -31.36
CA CYS A 911 50.58 21.08 -31.22
C CYS A 911 49.43 21.20 -32.25
N GLN A 912 49.15 20.16 -33.04
CA GLN A 912 48.14 20.17 -34.12
C GLN A 912 46.68 19.88 -33.67
N HIS A 913 46.40 19.81 -32.37
CA HIS A 913 45.06 19.54 -31.85
C HIS A 913 44.57 20.68 -30.95
N PRO A 914 43.83 21.67 -31.49
CA PRO A 914 43.34 22.83 -30.74
C PRO A 914 42.21 22.51 -29.74
N THR A 915 41.78 21.24 -29.64
CA THR A 915 40.67 20.78 -28.78
C THR A 915 41.10 19.85 -27.65
N ALA A 916 42.42 19.66 -27.43
CA ALA A 916 42.91 18.87 -26.31
C ALA A 916 42.74 19.63 -24.98
N LEU A 917 42.21 18.98 -23.94
CA LEU A 917 41.98 19.62 -22.63
C LEU A 917 43.25 19.69 -21.77
N VAL A 918 44.26 18.88 -22.10
CA VAL A 918 45.57 18.83 -21.42
C VAL A 918 46.68 18.76 -22.47
N HIS A 919 47.62 19.70 -22.40
CA HIS A 919 48.79 19.75 -23.27
C HIS A 919 50.08 19.50 -22.47
N VAL A 920 50.99 18.70 -23.02
CA VAL A 920 52.30 18.46 -22.43
C VAL A 920 53.36 18.86 -23.43
N HIS A 921 54.31 19.68 -22.99
CA HIS A 921 55.47 20.06 -23.78
C HIS A 921 56.74 19.58 -23.07
N GLN A 922 57.57 18.81 -23.76
CA GLN A 922 58.87 18.42 -23.22
C GLN A 922 59.89 19.53 -23.45
N SER A 923 60.25 20.29 -22.42
CA SER A 923 61.28 21.33 -22.52
C SER A 923 62.71 20.77 -22.48
N SER A 924 62.93 19.63 -21.81
CA SER A 924 64.20 18.89 -21.87
C SER A 924 64.06 17.41 -21.53
N ALA A 925 65.13 16.62 -21.60
CA ALA A 925 65.12 15.20 -21.20
C ALA A 925 64.70 14.99 -19.73
N GLN A 926 64.76 16.02 -18.88
CA GLN A 926 64.48 15.98 -17.44
C GLN A 926 63.38 16.97 -17.01
N GLN A 927 62.76 17.70 -17.95
CA GLN A 927 61.68 18.66 -17.66
C GLN A 927 60.53 18.56 -18.67
N PHE A 928 59.30 18.60 -18.13
CA PHE A 928 58.06 18.63 -18.87
C PHE A 928 57.19 19.77 -18.35
N ASP A 929 56.69 20.59 -19.26
CA ASP A 929 55.73 21.64 -19.00
C ASP A 929 54.32 21.12 -19.29
N LEU A 930 53.51 20.96 -18.25
CA LEU A 930 52.11 20.59 -18.35
C LEU A 930 51.26 21.85 -18.41
N LEU A 931 50.66 22.12 -19.56
CA LEU A 931 49.68 23.19 -19.73
C LEU A 931 48.28 22.62 -19.47
N VAL A 932 47.64 23.06 -18.39
CA VAL A 932 46.25 22.72 -18.05
C VAL A 932 45.40 23.97 -18.16
N ALA A 933 44.26 23.90 -18.85
CA ALA A 933 43.33 25.03 -18.91
C ALA A 933 42.84 25.38 -17.49
N ALA A 934 43.06 26.61 -17.06
CA ALA A 934 42.90 27.06 -15.67
C ALA A 934 41.43 27.25 -15.24
N ARG A 935 40.46 27.00 -16.12
CA ARG A 935 39.04 27.20 -15.78
C ARG A 935 38.57 26.29 -14.62
N TRP A 936 39.25 25.18 -14.32
CA TRP A 936 38.66 24.09 -13.54
C TRP A 936 39.53 23.44 -12.45
N VAL A 937 40.77 23.91 -12.25
CA VAL A 937 41.67 23.36 -11.22
C VAL A 937 42.10 24.48 -10.28
N ASP A 938 41.72 24.39 -9.01
CA ASP A 938 42.13 25.34 -7.99
C ASP A 938 43.53 25.02 -7.42
N ALA A 939 44.11 25.98 -6.68
CA ALA A 939 45.44 25.82 -6.09
C ALA A 939 45.53 24.68 -5.07
N ALA A 940 44.41 24.28 -4.45
CA ALA A 940 44.36 23.19 -3.48
C ALA A 940 44.36 21.79 -4.16
N SER A 941 43.86 21.71 -5.40
CA SER A 941 43.78 20.48 -6.20
C SER A 941 45.10 20.17 -6.93
N LEU A 942 45.96 21.17 -7.09
CA LEU A 942 47.24 21.05 -7.81
C LEU A 942 48.21 20.01 -7.23
N PRO A 943 48.45 19.96 -5.90
CA PRO A 943 49.35 18.96 -5.30
C PRO A 943 48.82 17.53 -5.44
N ILE A 944 47.49 17.36 -5.46
CA ILE A 944 46.82 16.06 -5.65
C ILE A 944 47.06 15.59 -7.08
N LEU A 945 46.82 16.46 -8.06
CA LEU A 945 47.03 16.15 -9.47
C LEU A 945 48.49 15.74 -9.74
N ILE A 946 49.45 16.46 -9.15
CA ILE A 946 50.88 16.16 -9.26
C ILE A 946 51.20 14.79 -8.64
N LYS A 947 50.66 14.50 -7.45
CA LYS A 947 50.89 13.22 -6.76
C LYS A 947 50.34 12.04 -7.55
N ASP A 948 49.10 12.14 -8.03
CA ASP A 948 48.45 11.08 -8.81
C ASP A 948 49.14 10.86 -10.15
N MET A 949 49.59 11.94 -10.80
CA MET A 949 50.35 11.83 -12.03
C MET A 949 51.70 11.12 -11.83
N TRP A 950 52.42 11.39 -10.74
CA TRP A 950 53.65 10.65 -10.43
C TRP A 950 53.38 9.21 -9.99
N ALA A 951 52.28 8.95 -9.28
CA ALA A 951 51.84 7.60 -8.95
C ALA A 951 51.53 6.80 -10.22
N ALA A 952 50.74 7.37 -11.14
CA ALA A 952 50.44 6.77 -12.44
C ALA A 952 51.69 6.55 -13.29
N TYR A 953 52.60 7.52 -13.34
CA TYR A 953 53.87 7.42 -14.07
C TYR A 953 54.75 6.32 -13.50
N SER A 954 54.82 6.19 -12.19
CA SER A 954 55.60 5.15 -11.50
C SER A 954 54.91 3.79 -11.46
N GLY A 955 53.74 3.64 -12.11
CA GLY A 955 53.00 2.38 -12.21
C GLY A 955 52.16 2.01 -10.98
N PHE A 956 52.01 2.90 -10.00
CA PHE A 956 51.16 2.67 -8.84
C PHE A 956 49.66 2.78 -9.17
N PRO A 957 48.77 2.08 -8.43
CA PRO A 957 47.34 2.23 -8.59
C PRO A 957 46.89 3.63 -8.15
N LEU A 958 45.94 4.19 -8.89
CA LEU A 958 45.29 5.46 -8.56
C LEU A 958 44.10 5.19 -7.63
N ILE A 959 43.88 6.06 -6.66
CA ILE A 959 42.73 5.98 -5.75
C ILE A 959 41.55 6.70 -6.42
N GLU A 960 40.39 6.05 -6.54
CA GLU A 960 39.20 6.68 -7.14
C GLU A 960 38.74 7.93 -6.36
N PRO A 961 38.50 9.07 -7.04
CA PRO A 961 38.03 10.28 -6.39
C PRO A 961 36.56 10.12 -5.99
N THR A 962 36.26 10.42 -4.72
CA THR A 962 34.88 10.60 -4.24
C THR A 962 34.42 12.02 -4.52
N ALA A 963 33.12 12.21 -4.79
CA ALA A 963 32.54 13.53 -5.09
C ALA A 963 32.62 14.55 -3.92
N GLN A 964 32.98 14.09 -2.72
CA GLN A 964 33.16 14.93 -1.53
C GLN A 964 34.59 14.84 -1.00
N PHE A 965 35.22 16.01 -0.84
CA PHE A 965 36.60 16.19 -0.37
C PHE A 965 36.86 15.57 1.01
N THR A 966 35.87 15.63 1.90
CA THR A 966 35.94 15.13 3.29
C THR A 966 36.10 13.61 3.36
N GLU A 967 35.44 12.87 2.47
CA GLU A 967 35.46 11.41 2.45
C GLU A 967 36.75 10.86 1.85
N TRP A 968 37.34 11.60 0.91
CA TRP A 968 38.67 11.33 0.36
C TRP A 968 39.78 11.51 1.41
N LEU A 969 39.75 12.61 2.18
CA LEU A 969 40.65 12.85 3.32
C LEU A 969 40.58 11.70 4.34
N HIS A 970 39.38 11.20 4.60
CA HIS A 970 39.17 10.09 5.53
C HIS A 970 39.71 8.74 5.00
N ARG A 971 39.69 8.50 3.69
CA ARG A 971 40.27 7.29 3.05
C ARG A 971 41.80 7.31 3.00
N LEU A 972 42.40 8.49 2.79
CA LEU A 972 43.86 8.66 2.87
C LEU A 972 44.42 8.34 4.26
N GLN A 973 43.63 8.56 5.31
CA GLN A 973 43.99 8.21 6.69
C GLN A 973 43.81 6.72 7.02
N LYS A 974 42.97 5.99 6.27
CA LYS A 974 42.63 4.57 6.51
C LYS A 974 43.39 3.56 5.64
N THR A 975 44.14 4.01 4.65
CA THR A 975 44.94 3.11 3.80
C THR A 975 46.29 2.82 4.44
N GLU A 976 46.44 1.60 4.96
CA GLU A 976 47.70 1.06 5.49
C GLU A 976 48.81 1.15 4.41
N THR A 977 49.79 2.04 4.65
CA THR A 977 51.14 2.02 4.08
C THR A 977 51.27 1.82 2.56
N ILE A 978 50.93 2.84 1.76
CA ILE A 978 51.70 3.09 0.52
C ILE A 978 52.96 3.84 0.92
N SER A 979 54.07 3.11 1.06
CA SER A 979 55.39 3.70 1.30
C SER A 979 55.84 4.46 0.06
N LEU A 980 55.55 5.76 -0.01
CA LEU A 980 56.16 6.66 -0.99
C LEU A 980 57.67 6.76 -0.70
N PRO A 981 58.54 6.82 -1.72
CA PRO A 981 59.98 6.96 -1.51
C PRO A 981 60.29 8.19 -0.65
N LYS A 982 61.19 8.03 0.34
CA LYS A 982 61.54 9.04 1.36
C LYS A 982 62.19 10.33 0.83
N GLN A 983 62.38 10.45 -0.48
CA GLN A 983 62.78 11.68 -1.17
C GLN A 983 61.96 11.78 -2.45
N LEU A 984 60.92 12.62 -2.45
CA LEU A 984 60.39 13.17 -3.70
C LEU A 984 61.44 14.15 -4.25
N PRO A 985 61.74 14.15 -5.56
CA PRO A 985 62.69 15.09 -6.16
C PRO A 985 62.29 16.54 -5.85
N SER A 986 63.26 17.41 -5.58
CA SER A 986 62.99 18.82 -5.30
C SER A 986 62.34 19.51 -6.51
N MET A 987 61.11 19.99 -6.36
CA MET A 987 60.43 20.76 -7.40
C MET A 987 60.88 22.22 -7.36
N THR A 988 61.45 22.70 -8.46
CA THR A 988 61.73 24.12 -8.69
C THR A 988 60.92 24.61 -9.88
N THR A 989 60.02 25.55 -9.63
CA THR A 989 59.26 26.27 -10.67
C THR A 989 60.11 27.44 -11.18
N SER A 990 60.33 27.56 -12.49
CA SER A 990 60.95 28.75 -13.09
C SER A 990 60.24 29.14 -14.38
N SER A 991 59.89 30.41 -14.52
CA SER A 991 59.14 30.98 -15.65
C SER A 991 60.02 31.29 -16.86
N HIS A 992 59.50 31.04 -18.07
CA HIS A 992 60.02 31.62 -19.32
C HIS A 992 58.99 32.58 -19.92
N ASN A 993 59.44 33.81 -20.20
CA ASN A 993 58.62 34.96 -20.60
C ASN A 993 57.91 34.77 -21.95
N GLY A 994 56.57 34.75 -21.94
CA GLY A 994 55.75 34.94 -23.14
C GLY A 994 54.26 34.69 -22.92
N GLN A 995 53.49 35.77 -22.72
CA GLN A 995 52.03 35.87 -22.89
C GLN A 995 51.10 34.92 -22.09
N TYR A 996 51.38 34.61 -20.83
CA TYR A 996 50.36 34.03 -19.91
C TYR A 996 50.50 34.63 -18.51
N SER A 997 49.38 34.89 -17.80
CA SER A 997 49.40 35.40 -16.42
C SER A 997 49.92 34.34 -15.46
N HIS A 998 51.05 34.61 -14.82
CA HIS A 998 51.80 33.68 -13.97
C HIS A 998 51.39 33.79 -12.49
N ALA A 999 51.27 32.65 -11.81
CA ALA A 999 51.29 32.55 -10.34
C ALA A 999 52.45 31.62 -9.94
N GLU A 1000 53.44 32.15 -9.21
CA GLU A 1000 54.55 31.35 -8.67
C GLU A 1000 54.15 30.74 -7.33
N TYR A 1001 54.31 29.42 -7.19
CA TYR A 1001 54.20 28.72 -5.92
C TYR A 1001 55.51 27.96 -5.67
N SER A 1002 56.27 28.36 -4.65
CA SER A 1002 57.42 27.59 -4.17
C SER A 1002 57.08 26.98 -2.81
N PHE A 1003 57.18 25.66 -2.69
CA PHE A 1003 57.01 24.97 -1.41
C PHE A 1003 58.39 24.67 -0.84
N SER A 1004 58.75 25.27 0.30
CA SER A 1004 60.00 24.93 0.99
C SER A 1004 59.84 23.59 1.73
N ALA A 1005 60.96 22.88 1.94
CA ALA A 1005 61.01 21.63 2.70
C ALA A 1005 60.50 21.76 4.17
N GLU A 1006 60.36 23.00 4.66
CA GLU A 1006 59.87 23.32 6.00
C GLU A 1006 58.34 23.15 6.10
N THR A 1007 57.60 23.38 5.00
CA THR A 1007 56.13 23.25 4.95
C THR A 1007 55.69 21.79 4.97
N THR A 1008 56.42 20.90 4.29
CA THR A 1008 56.14 19.45 4.27
C THR A 1008 56.33 18.80 5.65
N THR A 1009 57.30 19.31 6.43
CA THR A 1009 57.61 18.79 7.78
C THR A 1009 56.58 19.23 8.83
N ARG A 1010 55.95 20.40 8.67
CA ARG A 1010 54.91 20.91 9.59
C ARG A 1010 53.54 20.28 9.40
N LEU A 1011 53.20 19.88 8.17
CA LEU A 1011 51.95 19.15 7.89
C LEU A 1011 51.90 17.76 8.55
N GLN A 1012 53.06 17.16 8.83
CA GLN A 1012 53.16 15.86 9.52
C GLN A 1012 52.99 15.96 11.05
N GLN A 1013 52.88 17.16 11.63
CA GLN A 1013 52.82 17.39 13.08
C GLN A 1013 51.47 17.90 13.60
N LEU A 1014 50.41 17.89 12.80
CA LEU A 1014 49.06 18.23 13.28
C LEU A 1014 48.51 17.10 14.18
N PRO A 1015 48.02 17.39 15.39
CA PRO A 1015 47.52 16.37 16.32
C PRO A 1015 46.15 15.79 15.88
N ASP A 1016 45.85 14.58 16.34
CA ASP A 1016 44.65 13.78 15.98
C ASP A 1016 43.34 14.58 16.07
N ILE A 1017 42.66 14.69 14.93
CA ILE A 1017 41.50 15.56 14.68
C ILE A 1017 40.22 14.75 14.87
N TYR A 1018 39.61 14.81 16.05
CA TYR A 1018 38.26 14.24 16.24
C TYR A 1018 37.21 15.22 16.79
N ASP A 1019 37.53 16.48 17.10
CA ASP A 1019 36.55 17.43 17.68
C ASP A 1019 36.69 18.89 17.18
N ILE A 1020 36.67 19.13 15.86
CA ILE A 1020 36.61 20.51 15.32
C ILE A 1020 35.54 20.61 14.21
N GLU A 1021 34.68 21.64 14.28
CA GLU A 1021 33.64 21.91 13.28
C GLU A 1021 34.22 22.14 11.86
N PRO A 1022 33.59 21.60 10.79
CA PRO A 1022 34.07 21.69 9.42
C PRO A 1022 34.28 23.13 8.91
N ALA A 1023 33.51 24.10 9.41
CA ALA A 1023 33.61 25.50 9.01
C ALA A 1023 34.91 26.17 9.51
N THR A 1024 35.44 25.73 10.65
CA THR A 1024 36.70 26.25 11.22
C THR A 1024 37.93 25.67 10.50
N LEU A 1025 37.83 24.43 10.02
CA LEU A 1025 38.83 23.78 9.16
C LEU A 1025 39.00 24.49 7.81
N LEU A 1026 37.88 24.95 7.23
CA LEU A 1026 37.91 25.71 5.97
C LEU A 1026 38.57 27.08 6.16
N ALA A 1027 38.28 27.78 7.26
CA ALA A 1027 38.88 29.08 7.58
C ALA A 1027 40.40 28.98 7.86
N ALA A 1028 40.83 27.95 8.59
CA ALA A 1028 42.26 27.72 8.88
C ALA A 1028 43.06 27.29 7.64
N ALA A 1029 42.45 26.56 6.70
CA ALA A 1029 43.07 26.19 5.43
C ALA A 1029 43.17 27.35 4.44
N ILE A 1030 42.18 28.26 4.44
CA ILE A 1030 42.16 29.46 3.57
C ILE A 1030 43.20 30.49 4.02
N ASP A 1031 43.40 30.70 5.33
CA ASP A 1031 44.34 31.70 5.86
C ASP A 1031 45.83 31.29 5.79
N GLN A 1032 46.14 29.99 5.64
CA GLN A 1032 47.52 29.50 5.71
C GLN A 1032 48.15 29.10 4.36
N VAL A 1033 47.41 29.20 3.25
CA VAL A 1033 47.88 28.71 1.91
C VAL A 1033 47.76 29.76 0.79
N ILE A 1034 47.22 30.96 1.04
CA ILE A 1034 47.04 31.98 0.00
C ILE A 1034 47.88 33.23 0.30
N PRO A 1035 49.01 33.51 -0.41
CA PRO A 1035 49.54 34.85 -0.48
C PRO A 1035 48.57 35.68 -1.32
N THR A 1036 47.92 36.66 -0.70
CA THR A 1036 46.91 37.55 -1.28
C THR A 1036 47.46 38.32 -2.49
N PRO A 1037 46.81 38.28 -3.67
CA PRO A 1037 47.00 39.28 -4.70
C PRO A 1037 45.71 40.11 -4.89
N LEU A 1038 45.71 41.33 -4.34
CA LEU A 1038 45.26 42.61 -4.93
C LEU A 1038 43.96 42.73 -5.79
N TRP A 1039 43.03 41.78 -5.82
CA TRP A 1039 41.78 41.90 -6.61
C TRP A 1039 40.51 42.20 -5.81
N ILE A 1040 40.61 42.37 -4.48
CA ILE A 1040 39.45 42.66 -3.62
C ILE A 1040 39.07 44.16 -3.60
N SER A 1041 39.91 45.07 -4.11
CA SER A 1041 39.62 46.52 -4.04
C SER A 1041 38.70 47.07 -5.13
N ASP A 1042 38.50 46.37 -6.26
CA ASP A 1042 37.63 46.88 -7.34
C ASP A 1042 36.18 46.36 -7.26
N TYR A 1043 35.93 45.27 -6.53
CA TYR A 1043 34.60 44.68 -6.39
C TYR A 1043 33.66 45.50 -5.47
N GLN A 1044 34.20 46.31 -4.56
CA GLN A 1044 33.42 47.23 -3.71
C GLN A 1044 33.02 48.53 -4.42
N ARG A 1045 33.47 48.80 -5.65
CA ARG A 1045 33.14 50.03 -6.40
C ARG A 1045 32.07 49.84 -7.49
N HIS A 1046 31.57 48.62 -7.70
CA HIS A 1046 30.49 48.32 -8.66
C HIS A 1046 29.15 47.90 -8.01
N LEU A 1047 29.05 48.00 -6.68
CA LEU A 1047 27.83 47.75 -5.91
C LEU A 1047 27.23 49.03 -5.29
N ASN A 1048 27.47 50.19 -5.91
CA ASN A 1048 26.73 51.45 -5.70
C ASN A 1048 26.16 51.96 -7.02
#